data_AF-A0A6C0HAE4-F1
#
_entry.id   AF-A0A6C0HAE4-F1
#
_cell.length_a   1.000
_cell.length_b   1.000
_cell.length_c   1.000
_cell.angle_alpha   90.00
_cell.angle_beta   90.00
_cell.angle_gamma   90.00
#
_symmetry.space_group_name_H-M   'P 1'
#
loop_
_entity.id
_entity.type
_entity.pdbx_description
1 polymer ?
#
loop_
_entity_poly.entity_id
_entity_poly.type
_entity_poly.pdbx_seq_one_letter_code
_entity_poly.pdbx_strand_id
1 'polypeptide(L)'
;MEKINNRFNLENNLSATLKQGIQFKKYQHKIVTNPQTEKIAFDLEKSDTSEVPGFYTLNDDPSNIVEGFATATQTPAAQMVQLGVLQAEYNKLIEKFNTEKQKLVTSANSYIDGISSSTNPYLNKNVTTKSDGKTYYITGEGVAKLYPSVEIYNQVIGKNNCPTTTQQIDSLPAYVNTTNGSPMIVGQQCGNEGKNVVVNNIIDNTESTYVGCYNDVLSSPAMTKMSNGSQIYNFNSCKQAAIDTGNIYFGLQNLNPTTNKSSCYVSKDLAKSTKYQKSTTACKSDNDGYIYGAKSVNAIYKTPDTTYVGVFKEKPVRSMSRINNGSQTFTYETCKKEAVNRNKKYFGLQNFNTKTQLAACCVGDDYNNISKYGESTESYTGKSDSKTYGASWSNAVYQIDTKKSDYIGCYNDNEASPSMTNVGNNATNYSFKTCQKEAINSGKQYFALQGGKKGSSKCFVSDDLQTAQKYGIYKPCIESASDKNTYGVSGNNALYKMNESGNPSFIGKIGYVDGNDKLMEYPSGMIIPGTNYSKYVGYDSMVSSMKTMTNTTYNDCVTACNSSNNYYGFVFDNSTKTGFLKGKDILNPSLKVPNPNRDLYVRDVKTKNANMSCNRNSVTINSNIWKKYSKGSIMTPNTTCSLTSTLSSQNKKIAALQNQIGQVGSQIISILKNLKNQTDDVKSKIGINSSKIEADLVMYNDTINDIINYKKGEDNMNNITKDTNLLVLYQNYNYMFWSILAISTMIISMKMMGK
;
A
#
# COMPACT_ATOMS: atom_id res chain seq x y z
N MET A 1 -27.31 -10.68 -31.66
CA MET A 1 -26.01 -11.36 -31.86
C MET A 1 -26.17 -12.40 -32.95
N GLU A 2 -25.99 -12.02 -34.21
CA GLU A 2 -26.46 -12.80 -35.37
C GLU A 2 -25.32 -13.19 -36.33
N LYS A 3 -24.08 -13.25 -35.82
CA LYS A 3 -22.86 -13.58 -36.59
C LYS A 3 -21.93 -14.58 -35.87
N ILE A 4 -22.52 -15.54 -35.15
CA ILE A 4 -21.81 -16.76 -34.70
C ILE A 4 -22.69 -17.97 -35.04
N ASN A 5 -22.85 -18.25 -36.34
CA ASN A 5 -23.58 -19.44 -36.80
C ASN A 5 -22.96 -20.07 -38.06
N ASN A 6 -21.68 -19.79 -38.33
CA ASN A 6 -20.97 -20.31 -39.50
C ASN A 6 -19.49 -20.58 -39.17
N ARG A 7 -19.23 -21.72 -38.51
CA ARG A 7 -17.99 -22.52 -38.55
C ARG A 7 -18.14 -23.74 -37.64
N PHE A 8 -18.57 -24.86 -38.21
CA PHE A 8 -18.06 -26.21 -37.92
C PHE A 8 -18.68 -27.20 -38.90
N ASN A 9 -18.20 -27.18 -40.14
CA ASN A 9 -18.56 -28.18 -41.15
C ASN A 9 -17.71 -29.45 -40.91
N LEU A 10 -17.94 -30.10 -39.77
CA LEU A 10 -17.07 -31.13 -39.21
C LEU A 10 -17.53 -32.57 -39.51
N GLU A 11 -18.63 -32.79 -40.25
CA GLU A 11 -19.20 -34.13 -40.43
C GLU A 11 -18.31 -35.09 -41.23
N ASN A 12 -17.43 -34.58 -42.11
CA ASN A 12 -16.61 -35.41 -42.99
C ASN A 12 -15.39 -36.04 -42.31
N ASN A 13 -14.88 -35.48 -41.19
CA ASN A 13 -13.71 -36.00 -40.45
C ASN A 13 -14.04 -36.72 -39.13
N LEU A 14 -15.32 -37.01 -38.86
CA LEU A 14 -15.72 -37.80 -37.69
C LEU A 14 -15.34 -39.28 -37.87
N SER A 15 -14.82 -39.91 -36.81
CA SER A 15 -14.57 -41.35 -36.78
C SER A 15 -15.87 -42.15 -36.98
N ALA A 16 -15.78 -43.38 -37.49
CA ALA A 16 -16.94 -44.23 -37.75
C ALA A 16 -17.84 -44.42 -36.51
N THR A 17 -17.22 -44.55 -35.33
CA THR A 17 -17.89 -44.66 -34.04
C THR A 17 -18.71 -43.40 -33.69
N LEU A 18 -18.17 -42.23 -33.99
CA LEU A 18 -18.82 -40.94 -33.69
C LEU A 18 -19.99 -40.67 -34.67
N LYS A 19 -19.87 -41.12 -35.93
CA LYS A 19 -20.99 -41.15 -36.89
C LYS A 19 -22.10 -42.11 -36.45
N GLN A 20 -21.75 -43.29 -35.92
CA GLN A 20 -22.70 -44.23 -35.32
C GLN A 20 -23.42 -43.64 -34.09
N GLY A 21 -22.71 -42.92 -33.22
CA GLY A 21 -23.31 -42.22 -32.08
C GLY A 21 -24.36 -41.17 -32.47
N ILE A 22 -24.10 -40.40 -33.54
CA ILE A 22 -25.07 -39.41 -34.06
C ILE A 22 -26.30 -40.10 -34.68
N GLN A 23 -26.10 -41.20 -35.42
CA GLN A 23 -27.19 -42.04 -35.94
C GLN A 23 -28.05 -42.62 -34.80
N PHE A 24 -27.42 -43.14 -33.74
CA PHE A 24 -28.09 -43.67 -32.56
C PHE A 24 -28.91 -42.60 -31.82
N LYS A 25 -28.38 -41.39 -31.68
CA LYS A 25 -29.10 -40.27 -31.05
C LYS A 25 -30.34 -39.85 -31.85
N LYS A 26 -30.28 -39.89 -33.19
CA LYS A 26 -31.45 -39.73 -34.07
C LYS A 26 -32.46 -40.88 -33.94
N TYR A 27 -31.99 -42.09 -33.67
CA TYR A 27 -32.85 -43.26 -33.41
C TYR A 27 -33.57 -43.18 -32.06
N GLN A 28 -32.88 -42.79 -30.98
CA GLN A 28 -33.50 -42.61 -29.67
C GLN A 28 -34.59 -41.53 -29.67
N HIS A 29 -34.40 -40.42 -30.42
CA HIS A 29 -35.43 -39.38 -30.49
C HIS A 29 -36.74 -39.91 -31.10
N LYS A 30 -36.68 -40.86 -32.05
CA LYS A 30 -37.88 -41.56 -32.58
C LYS A 30 -38.54 -42.54 -31.61
N ILE A 31 -37.79 -43.06 -30.63
CA ILE A 31 -38.32 -43.98 -29.61
C ILE A 31 -39.07 -43.20 -28.53
N VAL A 32 -38.53 -42.06 -28.09
CA VAL A 32 -39.16 -41.19 -27.08
C VAL A 32 -40.48 -40.58 -27.59
N THR A 33 -40.63 -40.38 -28.90
CA THR A 33 -41.87 -39.88 -29.52
C THR A 33 -42.87 -40.98 -29.90
N ASN A 34 -42.72 -42.22 -29.40
CA ASN A 34 -43.66 -43.30 -29.70
C ASN A 34 -44.82 -43.34 -28.67
N PRO A 35 -46.09 -43.18 -29.09
CA PRO A 35 -47.25 -43.16 -28.19
C PRO A 35 -47.42 -44.40 -27.30
N GLN A 36 -46.85 -45.55 -27.67
CA GLN A 36 -46.87 -46.74 -26.81
C GLN A 36 -45.94 -46.61 -25.59
N THR A 37 -44.84 -45.87 -25.70
CA THR A 37 -43.86 -45.71 -24.62
C THR A 37 -44.32 -44.68 -23.58
N GLU A 38 -45.01 -43.64 -24.04
CA GLU A 38 -45.66 -42.63 -23.20
C GLU A 38 -46.74 -43.25 -22.29
N LYS A 39 -47.49 -44.22 -22.82
CA LYS A 39 -48.52 -44.95 -22.06
C LYS A 39 -47.94 -45.82 -20.93
N ILE A 40 -46.79 -46.45 -21.15
CA ILE A 40 -46.09 -47.27 -20.13
C ILE A 40 -45.53 -46.38 -19.01
N ALA A 41 -45.05 -45.17 -19.33
CA ALA A 41 -44.61 -44.21 -18.32
C ALA A 41 -45.78 -43.73 -17.43
N PHE A 42 -46.95 -43.47 -18.03
CA PHE A 42 -48.14 -43.00 -17.33
C PHE A 42 -48.76 -44.07 -16.40
N ASP A 43 -48.65 -45.36 -16.75
CA ASP A 43 -49.14 -46.46 -15.91
C ASP A 43 -48.22 -46.72 -14.69
N LEU A 44 -46.91 -46.42 -14.80
CA LEU A 44 -45.95 -46.52 -13.68
C LEU A 44 -46.10 -45.39 -12.64
N GLU A 45 -46.41 -44.18 -13.09
CA GLU A 45 -46.58 -43.00 -12.22
C GLU A 45 -47.82 -43.12 -11.31
N LYS A 46 -48.73 -44.04 -11.63
CA LYS A 46 -49.99 -44.27 -10.90
C LYS A 46 -49.90 -45.30 -9.77
N SER A 47 -48.79 -46.05 -9.67
CA SER A 47 -48.61 -47.10 -8.66
C SER A 47 -47.87 -46.67 -7.39
N ASP A 48 -47.25 -45.48 -7.37
CA ASP A 48 -46.36 -45.05 -6.29
C ASP A 48 -47.05 -44.04 -5.34
N THR A 49 -48.08 -44.52 -4.64
CA THR A 49 -48.68 -43.83 -3.48
C THR A 49 -48.67 -44.74 -2.25
N SER A 50 -47.47 -45.05 -1.77
CA SER A 50 -47.25 -45.58 -0.43
C SER A 50 -45.95 -45.03 0.16
N GLU A 51 -46.05 -44.53 1.39
CA GLU A 51 -44.94 -43.93 2.11
C GLU A 51 -43.81 -44.96 2.33
N VAL A 52 -42.59 -44.66 1.86
CA VAL A 52 -41.38 -45.37 2.25
C VAL A 52 -40.62 -44.53 3.28
N PRO A 53 -40.79 -44.78 4.59
CA PRO A 53 -40.12 -44.01 5.63
C PRO A 53 -38.64 -44.39 5.70
N GLY A 54 -37.75 -43.50 5.26
CA GLY A 54 -36.31 -43.78 5.29
C GLY A 54 -35.41 -42.85 4.47
N PHE A 55 -35.63 -41.54 4.48
CA PHE A 55 -34.72 -40.57 3.84
C PHE A 55 -34.37 -39.44 4.81
N TYR A 56 -33.12 -39.46 5.29
CA TYR A 56 -32.56 -38.34 6.06
C TYR A 56 -31.98 -37.27 5.13
N THR A 57 -32.35 -36.01 5.36
CA THR A 57 -31.63 -34.86 4.83
C THR A 57 -30.25 -34.77 5.48
N LEU A 58 -29.17 -34.93 4.70
CA LEU A 58 -27.81 -34.75 5.20
C LEU A 58 -27.45 -33.26 5.26
N ASN A 59 -27.42 -32.71 6.49
CA ASN A 59 -26.83 -31.41 6.81
C ASN A 59 -25.32 -31.53 7.05
N ASP A 60 -24.64 -30.38 7.11
CA ASP A 60 -23.19 -30.22 7.15
C ASP A 60 -22.45 -30.95 8.29
N ASP A 61 -21.50 -31.85 7.96
CA ASP A 61 -20.15 -31.94 8.57
C ASP A 61 -19.23 -32.88 7.76
N PRO A 62 -17.97 -32.53 7.39
CA PRO A 62 -17.11 -33.39 6.57
C PRO A 62 -16.19 -34.29 7.41
N SER A 63 -16.76 -35.09 8.32
CA SER A 63 -16.02 -36.18 8.97
C SER A 63 -16.93 -37.29 9.49
N ASN A 64 -17.20 -38.28 8.64
CA ASN A 64 -17.18 -39.68 9.05
C ASN A 64 -17.10 -40.62 7.84
N ILE A 65 -16.25 -41.63 7.95
CA ILE A 65 -16.18 -42.75 7.02
C ILE A 65 -17.41 -43.63 7.26
N VAL A 66 -18.17 -43.95 6.22
CA VAL A 66 -19.21 -44.98 6.29
C VAL A 66 -18.80 -46.18 5.43
N GLU A 67 -17.99 -47.03 6.04
CA GLU A 67 -18.02 -48.47 5.72
C GLU A 67 -19.39 -48.99 6.16
N GLY A 68 -20.30 -49.21 5.22
CA GLY A 68 -21.70 -49.52 5.59
C GLY A 68 -22.68 -49.77 4.44
N PHE A 69 -22.20 -50.11 3.24
CA PHE A 69 -23.06 -50.49 2.10
C PHE A 69 -22.55 -51.76 1.41
N ALA A 70 -22.22 -52.77 2.22
CA ALA A 70 -22.05 -54.15 1.76
C ALA A 70 -23.37 -54.94 1.94
N THR A 71 -23.62 -55.89 1.05
CA THR A 71 -24.71 -56.90 1.12
C THR A 71 -26.15 -56.41 1.00
N ALA A 72 -26.48 -55.78 -0.13
CA ALA A 72 -27.77 -56.02 -0.79
C ALA A 72 -27.51 -56.37 -2.27
N THR A 73 -27.90 -57.57 -2.69
CA THR A 73 -27.83 -58.02 -4.10
C THR A 73 -28.92 -57.32 -4.92
N GLN A 74 -28.72 -56.02 -5.18
CA GLN A 74 -29.56 -55.27 -6.10
C GLN A 74 -29.59 -55.97 -7.46
N THR A 75 -30.78 -56.05 -8.05
CA THR A 75 -30.94 -56.58 -9.41
C THR A 75 -30.26 -55.65 -10.42
N PRO A 76 -29.82 -56.16 -11.59
CA PRO A 76 -29.27 -55.30 -12.65
C PRO A 76 -30.20 -54.15 -13.04
N ALA A 77 -31.52 -54.36 -12.96
CA ALA A 77 -32.52 -53.31 -13.19
C ALA A 77 -32.47 -52.18 -12.15
N ALA A 78 -32.37 -52.51 -10.86
CA ALA A 78 -32.24 -51.50 -9.80
C ALA A 78 -30.92 -50.71 -9.92
N GLN A 79 -29.82 -51.41 -10.21
CA GLN A 79 -28.52 -50.78 -10.47
C GLN A 79 -28.57 -49.82 -11.67
N MET A 80 -29.28 -50.19 -12.75
CA MET A 80 -29.50 -49.34 -13.93
C MET A 80 -30.31 -48.07 -13.62
N VAL A 81 -31.33 -48.15 -12.74
CA VAL A 81 -32.09 -46.97 -12.28
C VAL A 81 -31.19 -46.05 -11.45
N GLN A 82 -30.46 -46.61 -10.47
CA GLN A 82 -29.52 -45.85 -9.63
C GLN A 82 -28.44 -45.15 -10.46
N LEU A 83 -27.94 -45.83 -11.49
CA LEU A 83 -26.95 -45.31 -12.42
C LEU A 83 -27.47 -44.10 -13.23
N GLY A 84 -28.75 -44.13 -13.64
CA GLY A 84 -29.41 -42.99 -14.29
C GLY A 84 -29.57 -41.77 -13.38
N VAL A 85 -29.93 -41.99 -12.10
CA VAL A 85 -30.03 -40.92 -11.08
C VAL A 85 -28.68 -40.25 -10.85
N LEU A 86 -27.62 -41.04 -10.61
CA LEU A 86 -26.26 -40.52 -10.41
C LEU A 86 -25.74 -39.79 -11.65
N GLN A 87 -26.09 -40.24 -12.86
CA GLN A 87 -25.73 -39.53 -14.09
C GLN A 87 -26.43 -38.16 -14.19
N ALA A 88 -27.72 -38.07 -13.82
CA ALA A 88 -28.44 -36.80 -13.79
C ALA A 88 -27.84 -35.83 -12.77
N GLU A 89 -27.47 -36.34 -11.58
CA GLU A 89 -26.76 -35.56 -10.56
C GLU A 89 -25.38 -35.09 -11.04
N TYR A 90 -24.59 -35.98 -11.63
CA TYR A 90 -23.29 -35.64 -12.21
C TYR A 90 -23.41 -34.51 -13.23
N ASN A 91 -24.32 -34.63 -14.20
CA ASN A 91 -24.54 -33.60 -15.22
C ASN A 91 -24.92 -32.23 -14.60
N LYS A 92 -25.76 -32.23 -13.56
CA LYS A 92 -26.15 -31.02 -12.81
C LYS A 92 -24.97 -30.39 -12.05
N LEU A 93 -24.05 -31.20 -11.52
CA LEU A 93 -22.82 -30.72 -10.89
C LEU A 93 -21.85 -30.12 -11.92
N ILE A 94 -21.72 -30.74 -13.11
CA ILE A 94 -20.94 -30.19 -14.23
C ILE A 94 -21.47 -28.83 -14.69
N GLU A 95 -22.79 -28.67 -14.82
CA GLU A 95 -23.40 -27.39 -15.21
C GLU A 95 -23.12 -26.27 -14.20
N LYS A 96 -23.30 -26.57 -12.90
CA LYS A 96 -22.94 -25.65 -11.80
C LYS A 96 -21.45 -25.29 -11.83
N PHE A 97 -20.58 -26.28 -12.01
CA PHE A 97 -19.13 -26.08 -12.11
C PHE A 97 -18.76 -25.15 -13.27
N ASN A 98 -19.33 -25.38 -14.45
CA ASN A 98 -19.11 -24.53 -15.63
C ASN A 98 -19.61 -23.10 -15.39
N THR A 99 -20.75 -22.92 -14.72
CA THR A 99 -21.29 -21.59 -14.37
C THR A 99 -20.38 -20.85 -13.39
N GLU A 100 -19.93 -21.51 -12.32
CA GLU A 100 -19.02 -20.88 -11.35
C GLU A 100 -17.63 -20.60 -11.95
N LYS A 101 -17.17 -21.41 -12.92
CA LYS A 101 -15.97 -21.17 -13.73
C LYS A 101 -16.10 -19.96 -14.66
N GLN A 102 -17.22 -19.80 -15.36
CA GLN A 102 -17.46 -18.61 -16.18
C GLN A 102 -17.46 -17.34 -15.32
N LYS A 103 -18.14 -17.38 -14.16
CA LYS A 103 -18.08 -16.28 -13.17
C LYS A 103 -16.65 -15.96 -12.73
N LEU A 104 -15.80 -16.97 -12.50
CA LEU A 104 -14.38 -16.76 -12.17
C LEU A 104 -13.64 -16.00 -13.28
N VAL A 105 -13.81 -16.40 -14.55
CA VAL A 105 -13.17 -15.74 -15.71
C VAL A 105 -13.68 -14.31 -15.89
N THR A 106 -15.01 -14.10 -15.80
CA THR A 106 -15.59 -12.75 -15.85
C THR A 106 -15.04 -11.87 -14.72
N SER A 107 -15.04 -12.35 -13.47
CA SER A 107 -14.47 -11.61 -12.33
C SER A 107 -12.98 -11.31 -12.49
N ALA A 108 -12.21 -12.23 -13.09
CA ALA A 108 -10.79 -12.00 -13.36
C ALA A 108 -10.57 -10.90 -14.40
N ASN A 109 -11.32 -10.93 -15.51
CA ASN A 109 -11.24 -9.91 -16.54
C ASN A 109 -11.70 -8.54 -16.01
N SER A 110 -12.84 -8.48 -15.31
CA SER A 110 -13.32 -7.25 -14.68
C SER A 110 -12.33 -6.67 -13.67
N TYR A 111 -11.61 -7.52 -12.92
CA TYR A 111 -10.53 -7.04 -12.04
C TYR A 111 -9.37 -6.44 -12.85
N ILE A 112 -8.90 -7.13 -13.91
CA ILE A 112 -7.81 -6.64 -14.78
C ILE A 112 -8.18 -5.29 -15.41
N ASP A 113 -9.40 -5.19 -15.96
CA ASP A 113 -9.95 -3.94 -16.52
C ASP A 113 -10.09 -2.86 -15.44
N GLY A 114 -10.45 -3.26 -14.22
CA GLY A 114 -10.61 -2.39 -13.06
C GLY A 114 -9.29 -1.80 -12.55
N ILE A 115 -8.16 -2.52 -12.64
CA ILE A 115 -6.84 -2.05 -12.16
C ILE A 115 -5.93 -1.45 -13.23
N SER A 116 -6.26 -1.61 -14.51
CA SER A 116 -5.45 -1.04 -15.60
C SER A 116 -5.85 0.41 -15.88
N SER A 117 -4.86 1.30 -15.94
CA SER A 117 -5.07 2.73 -16.23
C SER A 117 -5.50 3.01 -17.68
N SER A 118 -5.35 2.05 -18.60
CA SER A 118 -5.84 2.16 -19.98
C SER A 118 -7.34 1.92 -20.11
N THR A 119 -7.94 1.17 -19.19
CA THR A 119 -9.36 0.77 -19.19
C THR A 119 -10.16 1.49 -18.12
N ASN A 120 -9.57 1.67 -16.92
CA ASN A 120 -10.14 2.44 -15.82
C ASN A 120 -9.40 3.79 -15.66
N PRO A 121 -9.89 4.87 -16.30
CA PRO A 121 -9.29 6.20 -16.17
C PRO A 121 -9.57 6.86 -14.81
N TYR A 122 -10.33 6.22 -13.92
CA TYR A 122 -10.76 6.77 -12.64
C TYR A 122 -9.87 6.34 -11.45
N LEU A 123 -8.89 5.46 -11.67
CA LEU A 123 -7.96 5.00 -10.63
C LEU A 123 -7.31 6.17 -9.87
N ASN A 124 -7.39 6.10 -8.54
CA ASN A 124 -6.92 7.11 -7.59
C ASN A 124 -7.62 8.49 -7.74
N LYS A 125 -8.88 8.53 -8.17
CA LYS A 125 -9.68 9.77 -8.31
C LYS A 125 -10.97 9.70 -7.51
N ASN A 126 -11.51 10.88 -7.17
CA ASN A 126 -12.88 11.01 -6.70
C ASN A 126 -13.82 11.11 -7.91
N VAL A 127 -14.95 10.41 -7.86
CA VAL A 127 -16.01 10.46 -8.87
C VAL A 127 -17.37 10.69 -8.22
N THR A 128 -18.22 11.51 -8.84
CA THR A 128 -19.62 11.67 -8.45
C THR A 128 -20.53 11.15 -9.56
N THR A 129 -21.41 10.22 -9.24
CA THR A 129 -22.34 9.58 -10.18
C THR A 129 -23.63 10.37 -10.29
N LYS A 130 -24.05 10.72 -11.53
CA LYS A 130 -25.33 11.40 -11.76
C LYS A 130 -26.53 10.50 -11.46
N SER A 131 -26.39 9.18 -11.60
CA SER A 131 -27.47 8.21 -11.41
C SER A 131 -27.98 8.10 -9.98
N ASP A 132 -27.13 8.33 -8.96
CA ASP A 132 -27.49 8.20 -7.54
C ASP A 132 -27.04 9.39 -6.66
N GLY A 133 -26.38 10.39 -7.24
CA GLY A 133 -25.85 11.57 -6.56
C GLY A 133 -24.68 11.32 -5.60
N LYS A 134 -24.18 10.07 -5.51
CA LYS A 134 -23.15 9.70 -4.53
C LYS A 134 -21.76 10.01 -5.05
N THR A 135 -20.84 10.23 -4.11
CA THR A 135 -19.41 10.45 -4.41
C THR A 135 -18.59 9.29 -3.87
N TYR A 136 -17.69 8.78 -4.69
CA TYR A 136 -16.83 7.64 -4.40
C TYR A 136 -15.37 8.04 -4.65
N TYR A 137 -14.45 7.45 -3.88
CA TYR A 137 -13.04 7.40 -4.24
C TYR A 137 -12.75 6.04 -4.88
N ILE A 138 -12.13 6.05 -6.06
CA ILE A 138 -11.73 4.83 -6.75
C ILE A 138 -10.27 4.56 -6.40
N THR A 139 -9.99 3.45 -5.70
CA THR A 139 -8.65 3.12 -5.21
C THR A 139 -7.70 2.66 -6.31
N GLY A 140 -6.41 2.49 -5.97
CA GLY A 140 -5.42 1.86 -6.86
C GLY A 140 -5.76 0.42 -7.30
N GLU A 141 -6.63 -0.28 -6.57
CA GLU A 141 -7.13 -1.63 -6.94
C GLU A 141 -8.53 -1.60 -7.59
N GLY A 142 -8.98 -0.44 -8.08
CA GLY A 142 -10.27 -0.32 -8.78
C GLY A 142 -11.51 -0.51 -7.90
N VAL A 143 -11.35 -0.41 -6.56
CA VAL A 143 -12.45 -0.50 -5.59
C VAL A 143 -13.09 0.87 -5.39
N ALA A 144 -14.42 0.95 -5.42
CA ALA A 144 -15.16 2.18 -5.13
C ALA A 144 -15.47 2.29 -3.63
N LYS A 145 -14.77 3.20 -2.93
CA LYS A 145 -15.03 3.53 -1.53
C LYS A 145 -15.99 4.73 -1.44
N LEU A 146 -17.20 4.52 -0.94
CA LEU A 146 -18.23 5.56 -0.80
C LEU A 146 -17.82 6.62 0.24
N TYR A 147 -17.99 7.91 -0.08
CA TYR A 147 -18.01 8.97 0.93
C TYR A 147 -19.38 8.97 1.65
N PRO A 148 -19.46 8.70 2.97
CA PRO A 148 -20.76 8.59 3.66
C PRO A 148 -21.55 9.90 3.69
N SER A 149 -20.86 11.03 3.71
CA SER A 149 -21.47 12.36 3.76
C SER A 149 -20.53 13.44 3.22
N VAL A 150 -21.09 14.64 2.99
CA VAL A 150 -20.35 15.82 2.52
C VAL A 150 -19.33 16.29 3.56
N GLU A 151 -19.61 16.14 4.85
CA GLU A 151 -18.69 16.47 5.95
C GLU A 151 -17.45 15.58 5.92
N ILE A 152 -17.62 14.26 5.71
CA ILE A 152 -16.50 13.32 5.57
C ILE A 152 -15.69 13.64 4.32
N TYR A 153 -16.34 13.91 3.20
CA TYR A 153 -15.69 14.33 1.96
C TYR A 153 -14.84 15.59 2.16
N ASN A 154 -15.40 16.66 2.73
CA ASN A 154 -14.68 17.91 3.02
C ASN A 154 -13.53 17.73 4.04
N GLN A 155 -13.63 16.74 4.93
CA GLN A 155 -12.57 16.43 5.87
C GLN A 155 -11.43 15.60 5.27
N VAL A 156 -11.68 14.83 4.21
CA VAL A 156 -10.71 13.92 3.57
C VAL A 156 -10.07 14.52 2.30
N ILE A 157 -10.82 15.29 1.51
CA ILE A 157 -10.38 15.85 0.23
C ILE A 157 -9.06 16.63 0.37
N GLY A 158 -8.10 16.37 -0.53
CA GLY A 158 -6.80 17.04 -0.55
C GLY A 158 -5.85 16.75 0.63
N LYS A 159 -6.21 15.85 1.55
CA LYS A 159 -5.37 15.47 2.71
C LYS A 159 -4.91 14.02 2.56
N ASN A 160 -3.79 13.65 3.18
CA ASN A 160 -3.31 12.26 3.22
C ASN A 160 -3.22 11.59 1.83
N ASN A 161 -2.74 12.33 0.82
CA ASN A 161 -2.68 11.93 -0.59
C ASN A 161 -4.03 11.71 -1.29
N CYS A 162 -5.16 12.00 -0.64
CA CYS A 162 -6.47 11.91 -1.27
C CYS A 162 -6.69 13.04 -2.29
N PRO A 163 -7.39 12.81 -3.41
CA PRO A 163 -7.50 13.78 -4.49
C PRO A 163 -8.13 15.09 -4.05
N THR A 164 -7.71 16.21 -4.65
CA THR A 164 -8.28 17.55 -4.46
C THR A 164 -9.47 17.83 -5.38
N THR A 165 -9.64 17.04 -6.43
CA THR A 165 -10.66 17.23 -7.48
C THR A 165 -11.57 16.01 -7.58
N THR A 166 -12.78 16.24 -8.10
CA THR A 166 -13.82 15.23 -8.28
C THR A 166 -14.41 15.35 -9.67
N GLN A 167 -14.54 14.21 -10.36
CA GLN A 167 -15.07 14.13 -11.72
C GLN A 167 -16.53 13.66 -11.71
N GLN A 168 -17.42 14.33 -12.44
CA GLN A 168 -18.76 13.78 -12.67
C GLN A 168 -18.74 12.70 -13.76
N ILE A 169 -19.48 11.62 -13.53
CA ILE A 169 -19.73 10.51 -14.46
C ILE A 169 -21.21 10.12 -14.39
N ASP A 170 -21.75 9.46 -15.41
CA ASP A 170 -23.18 9.11 -15.43
C ASP A 170 -23.50 7.99 -14.41
N SER A 171 -22.73 6.90 -14.45
CA SER A 171 -22.76 5.77 -13.52
C SER A 171 -21.37 5.15 -13.36
N LEU A 172 -21.15 4.33 -12.33
CA LEU A 172 -19.89 3.57 -12.17
C LEU A 172 -19.81 2.46 -13.24
N PRO A 173 -18.69 2.33 -13.98
CA PRO A 173 -18.50 1.24 -14.93
C PRO A 173 -18.52 -0.14 -14.25
N ALA A 174 -18.99 -1.17 -14.96
CA ALA A 174 -19.14 -2.53 -14.42
C ALA A 174 -17.81 -3.21 -14.00
N TYR A 175 -16.65 -2.71 -14.45
CA TYR A 175 -15.33 -3.18 -14.02
C TYR A 175 -14.88 -2.58 -12.67
N VAL A 176 -15.56 -1.56 -12.15
CA VAL A 176 -15.26 -0.97 -10.84
C VAL A 176 -15.89 -1.82 -9.74
N ASN A 177 -15.09 -2.27 -8.78
CA ASN A 177 -15.57 -3.11 -7.69
C ASN A 177 -16.32 -2.28 -6.64
N THR A 178 -17.65 -2.34 -6.67
CA THR A 178 -18.54 -1.69 -5.70
C THR A 178 -18.92 -2.58 -4.51
N THR A 179 -18.80 -3.91 -4.64
CA THR A 179 -19.27 -4.89 -3.65
C THR A 179 -18.40 -4.92 -2.39
N ASN A 180 -17.08 -4.71 -2.54
CA ASN A 180 -16.10 -4.90 -1.46
C ASN A 180 -15.55 -3.58 -0.87
N GLY A 181 -16.08 -2.43 -1.29
CA GLY A 181 -15.59 -1.11 -0.89
C GLY A 181 -16.05 -0.69 0.50
N SER A 182 -15.10 -0.53 1.42
CA SER A 182 -15.33 0.10 2.71
C SER A 182 -15.62 1.60 2.55
N PRO A 183 -16.46 2.21 3.40
CA PRO A 183 -16.69 3.65 3.32
C PRO A 183 -15.42 4.45 3.65
N MET A 184 -15.31 5.64 3.06
CA MET A 184 -14.24 6.59 3.37
C MET A 184 -14.37 7.11 4.80
N ILE A 185 -13.26 7.19 5.53
CA ILE A 185 -13.21 7.71 6.92
C ILE A 185 -12.20 8.86 7.05
N VAL A 186 -12.42 9.73 8.04
CA VAL A 186 -11.51 10.86 8.33
C VAL A 186 -10.14 10.34 8.76
N GLY A 187 -9.07 10.86 8.15
CA GLY A 187 -7.70 10.57 8.55
C GLY A 187 -7.04 9.36 7.86
N GLN A 188 -7.78 8.56 7.09
CA GLN A 188 -7.24 7.46 6.27
C GLN A 188 -6.27 7.97 5.17
N GLN A 189 -5.58 7.06 4.48
CA GLN A 189 -4.74 7.38 3.32
C GLN A 189 -5.47 7.12 2.00
N CYS A 190 -4.85 7.55 0.90
CA CYS A 190 -5.26 7.26 -0.46
C CYS A 190 -4.02 6.96 -1.34
N GLY A 191 -4.20 6.14 -2.37
CA GLY A 191 -3.26 6.02 -3.51
C GLY A 191 -2.13 5.01 -3.34
N ASN A 192 -2.12 4.24 -2.25
CA ASN A 192 -1.14 3.19 -1.98
C ASN A 192 -1.75 1.77 -2.04
N GLU A 193 -3.03 1.65 -2.37
CA GLU A 193 -3.73 0.37 -2.46
C GLU A 193 -3.12 -0.51 -3.57
N GLY A 194 -3.00 -1.82 -3.31
CA GLY A 194 -2.34 -2.79 -4.20
C GLY A 194 -0.82 -2.75 -4.16
N LYS A 195 -0.22 -2.01 -3.23
CA LYS A 195 1.24 -1.82 -3.13
C LYS A 195 1.74 -2.25 -1.76
N ASN A 196 3.00 -2.69 -1.71
CA ASN A 196 3.71 -2.68 -0.44
C ASN A 196 4.12 -1.23 -0.12
N VAL A 197 4.06 -0.86 1.15
CA VAL A 197 4.67 0.36 1.68
C VAL A 197 5.80 -0.01 2.63
N VAL A 198 6.89 0.76 2.61
CA VAL A 198 8.06 0.61 3.48
C VAL A 198 8.30 1.89 4.24
N VAL A 199 8.54 1.79 5.55
CA VAL A 199 8.88 2.95 6.37
C VAL A 199 10.39 3.13 6.42
N ASN A 200 10.91 4.24 5.89
CA ASN A 200 12.34 4.58 5.99
C ASN A 200 12.61 5.91 6.73
N ASN A 201 11.59 6.75 6.90
CA ASN A 201 11.68 8.05 7.55
C ASN A 201 10.74 8.15 8.77
N ILE A 202 11.15 8.93 9.78
CA ILE A 202 10.35 9.12 11.00
C ILE A 202 9.21 10.12 10.72
N ILE A 203 9.50 11.30 10.16
CA ILE A 203 8.51 12.28 9.69
C ILE A 203 9.02 12.86 8.35
N ASP A 204 8.14 13.01 7.35
CA ASP A 204 8.41 13.89 6.20
C ASP A 204 7.72 15.23 6.46
N ASN A 205 8.35 16.37 6.11
CA ASN A 205 7.60 17.63 6.09
C ASN A 205 8.00 18.60 4.96
N THR A 206 6.98 18.94 4.15
CA THR A 206 6.72 20.18 3.40
C THR A 206 7.73 20.75 2.39
N GLU A 207 7.19 21.43 1.36
CA GLU A 207 7.87 21.90 0.14
C GLU A 207 8.92 23.00 0.36
N SER A 208 10.06 22.94 -0.33
CA SER A 208 11.14 23.92 -0.17
C SER A 208 11.15 25.01 -1.25
N THR A 209 11.25 26.26 -0.83
CA THR A 209 11.27 27.46 -1.68
C THR A 209 12.67 27.70 -2.28
N TYR A 210 12.76 28.03 -3.56
CA TYR A 210 14.03 28.44 -4.19
C TYR A 210 14.46 29.83 -3.71
N VAL A 211 15.73 29.95 -3.31
CA VAL A 211 16.34 31.18 -2.77
C VAL A 211 17.15 31.90 -3.85
N GLY A 212 17.84 31.15 -4.73
CA GLY A 212 18.55 31.72 -5.87
C GLY A 212 19.91 31.10 -6.16
N CYS A 213 20.56 31.65 -7.18
CA CYS A 213 21.84 31.18 -7.72
C CYS A 213 23.00 32.05 -7.22
N TYR A 214 23.98 31.48 -6.54
CA TYR A 214 25.09 32.21 -5.92
C TYR A 214 26.42 31.56 -6.24
N ASN A 215 27.47 32.35 -6.46
CA ASN A 215 28.80 31.78 -6.66
C ASN A 215 29.29 31.11 -5.37
N ASP A 216 30.31 30.28 -5.50
CA ASP A 216 30.96 29.57 -4.41
C ASP A 216 32.47 29.50 -4.65
N VAL A 217 33.24 29.29 -3.58
CA VAL A 217 34.71 29.13 -3.66
C VAL A 217 35.07 27.75 -3.16
N LEU A 218 35.54 26.89 -4.06
CA LEU A 218 35.76 25.46 -3.77
C LEU A 218 36.74 25.23 -2.60
N SER A 219 37.69 26.14 -2.39
CA SER A 219 38.66 26.13 -1.28
C SER A 219 38.13 26.74 0.03
N SER A 220 37.05 27.52 0.01
CA SER A 220 36.45 28.12 1.22
C SER A 220 34.91 28.25 1.10
N PRO A 221 34.17 27.13 1.07
CA PRO A 221 32.76 27.14 0.67
C PRO A 221 31.85 28.08 1.45
N ALA A 222 30.82 28.61 0.78
CA ALA A 222 29.76 29.42 1.36
C ALA A 222 28.90 28.67 2.40
N MET A 223 28.72 27.37 2.16
CA MET A 223 27.87 26.48 2.93
C MET A 223 28.67 25.24 3.34
N THR A 224 28.24 24.52 4.37
CA THR A 224 28.91 23.27 4.77
C THR A 224 28.75 22.26 3.65
N LYS A 225 29.86 21.84 3.03
CA LYS A 225 29.88 20.70 2.12
C LYS A 225 29.31 19.49 2.84
N MET A 226 28.21 18.96 2.33
CA MET A 226 27.95 17.55 2.61
C MET A 226 29.01 16.75 1.88
N SER A 227 29.37 15.60 2.43
CA SER A 227 29.80 14.50 1.58
C SER A 227 31.12 14.73 0.83
N ASN A 228 31.99 15.56 1.39
CA ASN A 228 33.22 16.06 0.78
C ASN A 228 33.03 16.65 -0.64
N GLY A 229 31.82 17.11 -0.96
CA GLY A 229 31.44 17.66 -2.26
C GLY A 229 31.05 16.61 -3.33
N SER A 230 30.84 15.35 -2.96
CA SER A 230 30.48 14.26 -3.90
C SER A 230 29.21 14.56 -4.72
N GLN A 231 29.27 14.39 -6.05
CA GLN A 231 28.14 14.56 -6.97
C GLN A 231 27.16 13.37 -6.94
N ILE A 232 26.45 13.17 -5.83
CA ILE A 232 25.51 12.05 -5.66
C ILE A 232 24.09 12.49 -5.24
N TYR A 233 23.85 13.79 -5.11
CA TYR A 233 22.62 14.35 -4.57
C TYR A 233 21.73 14.95 -5.65
N ASN A 234 20.45 14.58 -5.68
CA ASN A 234 19.41 15.38 -6.34
C ASN A 234 18.72 16.31 -5.33
N PHE A 235 17.83 17.18 -5.81
CA PHE A 235 17.06 18.12 -5.01
C PHE A 235 16.48 17.50 -3.72
N ASN A 236 15.73 16.40 -3.82
CA ASN A 236 15.10 15.75 -2.68
C ASN A 236 16.11 15.20 -1.67
N SER A 237 17.19 14.54 -2.13
CA SER A 237 18.22 14.02 -1.22
C SER A 237 19.05 15.12 -0.53
N CYS A 238 19.26 16.28 -1.17
CA CYS A 238 19.96 17.40 -0.54
C CYS A 238 19.06 18.18 0.43
N LYS A 239 17.78 18.34 0.09
CA LYS A 239 16.74 18.84 0.99
C LYS A 239 16.69 18.00 2.27
N GLN A 240 16.63 16.68 2.12
CA GLN A 240 16.63 15.76 3.25
C GLN A 240 17.94 15.87 4.06
N ALA A 241 19.10 15.97 3.40
CA ALA A 241 20.37 16.18 4.10
C ALA A 241 20.40 17.47 4.93
N ALA A 242 19.79 18.58 4.49
CA ALA A 242 19.63 19.78 5.32
C ALA A 242 18.70 19.55 6.52
N ILE A 243 17.56 18.88 6.33
CA ILE A 243 16.61 18.56 7.41
C ILE A 243 17.29 17.66 8.47
N ASP A 244 17.94 16.58 8.04
CA ASP A 244 18.65 15.62 8.88
C ASP A 244 19.77 16.31 9.70
N THR A 245 20.53 17.21 9.07
CA THR A 245 21.57 18.02 9.73
C THR A 245 21.04 19.22 10.53
N GLY A 246 19.72 19.49 10.50
CA GLY A 246 19.07 20.60 11.19
C GLY A 246 19.39 21.99 10.61
N ASN A 247 19.78 22.03 9.34
CA ASN A 247 19.98 23.24 8.54
C ASN A 247 18.64 23.69 7.90
N ILE A 248 18.48 25.00 7.68
CA ILE A 248 17.26 25.60 7.09
C ILE A 248 17.44 26.04 5.64
N TYR A 249 18.67 25.93 5.13
CA TYR A 249 19.05 26.14 3.74
C TYR A 249 19.86 24.96 3.20
N PHE A 250 19.66 24.62 1.93
CA PHE A 250 20.50 23.69 1.17
C PHE A 250 20.87 24.27 -0.19
N GLY A 251 22.02 23.86 -0.74
CA GLY A 251 22.57 24.30 -2.02
C GLY A 251 22.91 23.11 -2.90
N LEU A 252 22.47 23.17 -4.16
CA LEU A 252 22.75 22.19 -5.21
C LEU A 252 23.77 22.79 -6.18
N GLN A 253 24.92 22.13 -6.35
CA GLN A 253 26.05 22.65 -7.13
C GLN A 253 26.62 21.57 -8.04
N ASN A 254 27.12 21.98 -9.21
CA ASN A 254 27.78 21.12 -10.18
C ASN A 254 26.91 19.89 -10.55
N LEU A 255 25.76 20.13 -11.20
CA LEU A 255 24.92 19.04 -11.74
C LEU A 255 25.66 18.24 -12.82
N ASN A 256 25.59 16.91 -12.72
CA ASN A 256 25.96 15.97 -13.77
C ASN A 256 24.68 15.59 -14.55
N PRO A 257 24.55 16.02 -15.83
CA PRO A 257 23.32 15.82 -16.61
C PRO A 257 23.10 14.36 -17.04
N THR A 258 24.14 13.53 -17.02
CA THR A 258 24.03 12.09 -17.37
C THR A 258 23.43 11.27 -16.22
N THR A 259 23.56 11.73 -14.97
CA THR A 259 23.08 11.01 -13.79
C THR A 259 21.97 11.72 -13.01
N ASN A 260 21.66 12.98 -13.37
CA ASN A 260 20.85 13.92 -12.58
C ASN A 260 21.26 13.91 -11.09
N LYS A 261 22.57 14.06 -10.84
CA LYS A 261 23.16 14.16 -9.49
C LYS A 261 24.12 15.34 -9.40
N SER A 262 24.20 15.95 -8.22
CA SER A 262 24.93 17.17 -7.91
C SER A 262 25.63 17.07 -6.55
N SER A 263 26.51 18.01 -6.26
CA SER A 263 27.12 18.19 -4.94
C SER A 263 26.13 18.92 -4.02
N CYS A 264 25.95 18.41 -2.80
CA CYS A 264 25.06 19.01 -1.80
C CYS A 264 25.81 19.84 -0.75
N TYR A 265 25.21 20.96 -0.39
CA TYR A 265 25.72 21.90 0.59
C TYR A 265 24.59 22.31 1.55
N VAL A 266 24.88 22.55 2.83
CA VAL A 266 23.84 22.87 3.85
C VAL A 266 24.24 24.04 4.74
N SER A 267 23.26 24.80 5.23
CA SER A 267 23.50 25.91 6.16
C SER A 267 22.29 26.28 7.02
N LYS A 268 22.54 26.74 8.25
CA LYS A 268 21.56 27.44 9.12
C LYS A 268 21.48 28.94 8.81
N ASP A 269 22.42 29.45 8.04
CA ASP A 269 22.75 30.87 7.91
C ASP A 269 22.72 31.28 6.43
N LEU A 270 21.75 32.12 6.06
CA LEU A 270 21.61 32.60 4.69
C LEU A 270 22.78 33.48 4.26
N ALA A 271 23.30 34.33 5.14
CA ALA A 271 24.33 35.30 4.79
C ALA A 271 25.65 34.60 4.43
N LYS A 272 26.01 33.55 5.19
CA LYS A 272 27.11 32.64 4.80
C LYS A 272 26.82 31.98 3.46
N SER A 273 25.60 31.47 3.28
CA SER A 273 25.19 30.76 2.07
C SER A 273 25.29 31.61 0.79
N THR A 274 25.09 32.93 0.89
CA THR A 274 25.11 33.87 -0.24
C THR A 274 26.40 34.71 -0.32
N LYS A 275 27.45 34.38 0.44
CA LYS A 275 28.60 35.28 0.70
C LYS A 275 29.43 35.67 -0.54
N TYR A 276 29.36 34.91 -1.64
CA TYR A 276 30.14 35.15 -2.87
C TYR A 276 29.34 35.76 -4.03
N GLN A 277 28.31 36.55 -3.69
CA GLN A 277 27.44 37.26 -4.64
C GLN A 277 26.60 36.34 -5.54
N LYS A 278 25.61 36.93 -6.21
CA LYS A 278 24.67 36.23 -7.08
C LYS A 278 25.36 35.86 -8.40
N SER A 279 25.13 34.65 -8.90
CA SER A 279 25.64 34.24 -10.22
C SER A 279 24.68 34.66 -11.32
N THR A 280 25.20 35.10 -12.47
CA THR A 280 24.40 35.74 -13.53
C THR A 280 23.86 34.80 -14.59
N THR A 281 24.47 33.62 -14.81
CA THR A 281 24.07 32.67 -15.88
C THR A 281 24.24 31.18 -15.54
N ALA A 282 24.66 30.84 -14.32
CA ALA A 282 25.20 29.51 -14.01
C ALA A 282 24.27 28.56 -13.22
N CYS A 283 22.98 28.86 -13.06
CA CYS A 283 22.00 27.86 -12.60
C CYS A 283 20.92 27.63 -13.65
N LYS A 284 20.53 26.37 -13.83
CA LYS A 284 19.53 25.94 -14.83
C LYS A 284 18.56 24.93 -14.22
N SER A 285 17.33 24.93 -14.69
CA SER A 285 16.37 23.86 -14.41
C SER A 285 16.78 22.59 -15.14
N ASP A 286 16.65 21.44 -14.50
CA ASP A 286 16.77 20.12 -15.14
C ASP A 286 15.38 19.51 -15.43
N ASN A 287 15.35 18.32 -16.04
CA ASN A 287 14.16 17.55 -16.39
C ASN A 287 13.27 17.18 -15.19
N ASP A 288 13.75 17.33 -13.95
CA ASP A 288 12.96 17.14 -12.72
C ASP A 288 12.23 18.41 -12.25
N GLY A 289 12.38 19.52 -12.96
CA GLY A 289 11.77 20.83 -12.66
C GLY A 289 12.52 21.65 -11.62
N TYR A 290 13.60 21.14 -11.02
CA TYR A 290 14.40 21.83 -10.02
C TYR A 290 15.65 22.48 -10.63
N ILE A 291 16.13 23.53 -9.97
CA ILE A 291 17.22 24.38 -10.44
C ILE A 291 18.51 23.96 -9.73
N TYR A 292 19.54 23.67 -10.52
CA TYR A 292 20.85 23.28 -10.05
C TYR A 292 21.91 24.28 -10.50
N GLY A 293 22.93 24.51 -9.68
CA GLY A 293 24.07 25.35 -10.03
C GLY A 293 25.16 24.60 -10.80
N ALA A 294 25.97 25.34 -11.55
CA ALA A 294 27.18 24.84 -12.19
C ALA A 294 28.32 24.60 -11.18
N LYS A 295 29.50 24.24 -11.67
CA LYS A 295 30.71 24.15 -10.83
C LYS A 295 30.98 25.50 -10.15
N SER A 296 31.28 25.47 -8.86
CA SER A 296 31.50 26.68 -8.04
C SER A 296 30.28 27.63 -7.97
N VAL A 297 29.06 27.10 -8.11
CA VAL A 297 27.81 27.88 -8.01
C VAL A 297 26.73 27.06 -7.30
N ASN A 298 26.16 27.59 -6.23
CA ASN A 298 25.07 26.96 -5.47
C ASN A 298 23.70 27.49 -5.94
N ALA A 299 22.81 26.59 -6.35
CA ALA A 299 21.37 26.83 -6.40
C ALA A 299 20.77 26.53 -5.02
N ILE A 300 20.42 27.59 -4.29
CA ILE A 300 20.08 27.54 -2.87
C ILE A 300 18.56 27.48 -2.68
N TYR A 301 18.10 26.71 -1.70
CA TYR A 301 16.71 26.48 -1.31
C TYR A 301 16.51 26.61 0.20
N LYS A 302 15.26 26.81 0.65
CA LYS A 302 14.81 27.03 2.04
C LYS A 302 13.64 26.11 2.41
N THR A 303 13.56 25.65 3.66
CA THR A 303 12.41 24.86 4.20
C THR A 303 11.23 25.74 4.70
N PRO A 304 9.96 25.26 4.73
CA PRO A 304 8.76 26.11 4.96
C PRO A 304 8.10 26.00 6.37
N ASP A 305 7.33 27.02 6.80
CA ASP A 305 6.34 27.03 7.92
C ASP A 305 5.44 28.32 7.77
N THR A 306 4.07 28.31 7.66
CA THR A 306 3.14 29.52 7.70
C THR A 306 1.64 29.28 7.33
N THR A 307 0.73 30.14 7.84
CA THR A 307 -0.73 30.23 7.53
C THR A 307 -1.22 31.68 7.22
N TYR A 308 -2.30 31.87 6.44
CA TYR A 308 -2.94 33.18 6.16
C TYR A 308 -4.14 33.46 7.09
N VAL A 309 -4.33 34.71 7.51
CA VAL A 309 -5.31 35.10 8.54
C VAL A 309 -6.44 35.98 7.99
N GLY A 310 -6.12 36.99 7.18
CA GLY A 310 -7.11 37.96 6.68
C GLY A 310 -6.52 39.33 6.41
N VAL A 311 -7.37 40.31 6.07
CA VAL A 311 -6.96 41.69 5.76
C VAL A 311 -7.62 42.67 6.73
N PHE A 312 -6.82 43.44 7.44
CA PHE A 312 -7.28 44.29 8.54
C PHE A 312 -6.94 45.77 8.31
N LYS A 313 -7.82 46.67 8.73
CA LYS A 313 -7.63 48.12 8.63
C LYS A 313 -6.50 48.61 9.53
N GLU A 314 -5.86 49.70 9.13
CA GLU A 314 -4.75 50.32 9.84
C GLU A 314 -4.98 51.83 10.00
N LYS A 315 -4.47 52.42 11.08
CA LYS A 315 -4.62 53.86 11.39
C LYS A 315 -3.26 54.51 11.71
N PRO A 316 -3.17 55.85 11.83
CA PRO A 316 -1.91 56.52 12.19
C PRO A 316 -1.30 56.01 13.50
N VAL A 317 -2.14 55.75 14.51
CA VAL A 317 -1.78 54.92 15.66
C VAL A 317 -1.86 53.46 15.20
N ARG A 318 -0.71 52.80 15.04
CA ARG A 318 -0.62 51.52 14.32
C ARG A 318 -1.16 50.32 15.14
N SER A 319 -1.72 49.34 14.45
CA SER A 319 -2.07 48.01 14.98
C SER A 319 -0.89 47.04 14.92
N MET A 320 0.00 47.20 13.93
CA MET A 320 1.24 46.41 13.78
C MET A 320 2.49 47.30 13.73
N SER A 321 3.60 46.81 14.28
CA SER A 321 4.87 47.54 14.24
C SER A 321 5.46 47.49 12.83
N ARG A 322 5.52 48.64 12.15
CA ARG A 322 6.16 48.78 10.83
C ARG A 322 7.67 48.53 10.90
N ILE A 323 8.19 47.75 9.97
CA ILE A 323 9.63 47.54 9.76
C ILE A 323 10.14 48.65 8.81
N ASN A 324 11.35 49.15 9.06
CA ASN A 324 12.03 50.17 8.25
C ASN A 324 11.13 51.39 7.92
N ASN A 325 10.47 51.93 8.95
CA ASN A 325 9.49 53.04 8.87
C ASN A 325 8.34 52.83 7.87
N GLY A 326 8.09 51.59 7.43
CA GLY A 326 7.08 51.23 6.44
C GLY A 326 7.50 51.46 4.99
N SER A 327 8.81 51.39 4.70
CA SER A 327 9.33 51.39 3.32
C SER A 327 8.80 50.19 2.52
N GLN A 328 8.39 50.43 1.25
CA GLN A 328 7.78 49.42 0.37
C GLN A 328 8.83 48.50 -0.29
N THR A 329 9.59 47.78 0.54
CA THR A 329 10.75 46.97 0.11
C THR A 329 10.62 45.47 0.39
N PHE A 330 9.48 45.00 0.90
CA PHE A 330 9.28 43.63 1.35
C PHE A 330 8.36 42.81 0.44
N THR A 331 8.72 41.55 0.21
CA THR A 331 7.86 40.51 -0.34
C THR A 331 7.24 39.69 0.79
N TYR A 332 6.33 38.80 0.45
CA TYR A 332 5.78 37.80 1.37
C TYR A 332 6.87 37.05 2.16
N GLU A 333 7.82 36.40 1.48
CA GLU A 333 8.85 35.59 2.13
C GLU A 333 9.85 36.42 2.94
N THR A 334 10.12 37.69 2.59
CA THR A 334 11.01 38.54 3.38
C THR A 334 10.32 39.12 4.60
N CYS A 335 9.05 39.52 4.52
CA CYS A 335 8.28 39.96 5.69
C CYS A 335 8.01 38.82 6.68
N LYS A 336 7.66 37.63 6.17
CA LYS A 336 7.62 36.38 6.93
C LYS A 336 8.91 36.11 7.69
N LYS A 337 10.04 36.20 6.99
CA LYS A 337 11.36 35.99 7.59
C LYS A 337 11.64 37.01 8.69
N GLU A 338 11.26 38.28 8.50
CA GLU A 338 11.40 39.30 9.55
C GLU A 338 10.56 39.00 10.80
N ALA A 339 9.33 38.52 10.66
CA ALA A 339 8.55 38.10 11.82
C ALA A 339 9.14 36.86 12.52
N VAL A 340 9.56 35.83 11.77
CA VAL A 340 10.26 34.66 12.36
C VAL A 340 11.53 35.10 13.11
N ASN A 341 12.36 35.95 12.49
CA ASN A 341 13.59 36.49 13.10
C ASN A 341 13.30 37.27 14.40
N ARG A 342 12.20 38.02 14.43
CA ARG A 342 11.78 38.86 15.57
C ARG A 342 10.92 38.09 16.59
N ASN A 343 10.83 36.77 16.44
CA ASN A 343 9.99 35.86 17.23
C ASN A 343 8.53 36.33 17.34
N LYS A 344 7.97 36.80 16.22
CA LYS A 344 6.61 37.34 16.13
C LYS A 344 5.62 36.29 15.67
N LYS A 345 4.42 36.30 16.27
CA LYS A 345 3.35 35.36 15.89
C LYS A 345 2.73 35.69 14.52
N TYR A 346 2.74 36.96 14.14
CA TYR A 346 2.11 37.48 12.92
C TYR A 346 3.00 38.45 12.14
N PHE A 347 2.84 38.46 10.81
CA PHE A 347 3.29 39.55 9.94
C PHE A 347 2.16 40.04 9.05
N GLY A 348 2.20 41.32 8.72
CA GLY A 348 1.27 42.01 7.83
C GLY A 348 2.01 42.63 6.66
N LEU A 349 1.46 42.49 5.46
CA LEU A 349 1.94 43.14 4.25
C LEU A 349 0.98 44.28 3.90
N GLN A 350 1.49 45.50 3.75
CA GLN A 350 0.69 46.73 3.61
C GLN A 350 1.23 47.62 2.49
N ASN A 351 0.38 48.43 1.88
CA ASN A 351 0.75 49.38 0.84
C ASN A 351 1.51 48.68 -0.31
N PHE A 352 0.87 47.70 -0.96
CA PHE A 352 1.47 46.96 -2.06
C PHE A 352 1.62 47.79 -3.33
N ASN A 353 2.83 47.83 -3.88
CA ASN A 353 3.12 48.43 -5.17
C ASN A 353 3.02 47.37 -6.27
N THR A 354 1.96 47.43 -7.06
CA THR A 354 1.66 46.46 -8.13
C THR A 354 2.64 46.51 -9.32
N LYS A 355 3.48 47.55 -9.44
CA LYS A 355 4.55 47.61 -10.45
C LYS A 355 5.82 46.91 -9.97
N THR A 356 6.24 47.14 -8.73
CA THR A 356 7.49 46.57 -8.17
C THR A 356 7.29 45.19 -7.50
N GLN A 357 6.04 44.80 -7.21
CA GLN A 357 5.68 43.60 -6.45
C GLN A 357 6.24 43.60 -5.01
N LEU A 358 6.31 44.78 -4.38
CA LEU A 358 6.81 44.98 -3.01
C LEU A 358 5.80 45.76 -2.15
N ALA A 359 5.82 45.51 -0.84
CA ALA A 359 4.99 46.13 0.17
C ALA A 359 5.81 46.63 1.36
N ALA A 360 5.19 47.44 2.21
CA ALA A 360 5.63 47.67 3.57
C ALA A 360 5.40 46.41 4.42
N CYS A 361 6.35 46.06 5.28
CA CYS A 361 6.22 44.97 6.23
C CYS A 361 5.86 45.49 7.62
N CYS A 362 4.91 44.84 8.27
CA CYS A 362 4.50 45.08 9.65
C CYS A 362 4.55 43.76 10.43
N VAL A 363 4.83 43.78 11.73
CA VAL A 363 4.89 42.58 12.57
C VAL A 363 4.14 42.77 13.89
N GLY A 364 3.66 41.67 14.49
CA GLY A 364 2.90 41.71 15.73
C GLY A 364 2.72 40.36 16.41
N ASP A 365 2.27 40.38 17.67
CA ASP A 365 2.10 39.20 18.53
C ASP A 365 0.67 38.98 19.01
N ASP A 366 -0.15 40.02 19.01
CA ASP A 366 -1.51 40.01 19.54
C ASP A 366 -2.52 40.26 18.43
N TYR A 367 -3.29 39.23 18.10
CA TYR A 367 -4.35 39.29 17.10
C TYR A 367 -5.43 40.34 17.42
N ASN A 368 -5.75 40.54 18.70
CA ASN A 368 -6.79 41.48 19.11
C ASN A 368 -6.34 42.92 18.83
N ASN A 369 -5.10 43.26 19.18
CA ASN A 369 -4.52 44.55 18.81
C ASN A 369 -4.32 44.72 17.29
N ILE A 370 -4.08 43.64 16.53
CA ILE A 370 -3.96 43.67 15.05
C ILE A 370 -5.32 43.97 14.38
N SER A 371 -6.39 43.32 14.84
CA SER A 371 -7.74 43.38 14.27
C SER A 371 -8.62 44.53 14.79
N LYS A 372 -8.18 45.27 15.83
CA LYS A 372 -8.95 46.31 16.55
C LYS A 372 -9.60 47.43 15.71
N TYR A 373 -9.19 47.61 14.45
CA TYR A 373 -9.77 48.60 13.53
C TYR A 373 -10.75 47.99 12.50
N GLY A 374 -11.05 46.69 12.63
CA GLY A 374 -11.95 45.94 11.76
C GLY A 374 -11.28 45.44 10.48
N GLU A 375 -11.98 44.56 9.76
CA GLU A 375 -11.52 44.01 8.49
C GLU A 375 -11.58 45.04 7.34
N SER A 376 -10.76 44.82 6.31
CA SER A 376 -10.77 45.57 5.06
C SER A 376 -10.91 44.62 3.88
N THR A 377 -11.70 45.01 2.87
CA THR A 377 -11.75 44.32 1.58
C THR A 377 -10.63 44.76 0.64
N GLU A 378 -9.95 45.89 0.93
CA GLU A 378 -8.88 46.43 0.09
C GLU A 378 -7.61 45.60 0.19
N SER A 379 -7.34 44.81 -0.85
CA SER A 379 -6.16 43.97 -0.98
C SER A 379 -5.80 43.71 -2.45
N TYR A 380 -4.61 43.15 -2.67
CA TYR A 380 -4.06 42.82 -3.97
C TYR A 380 -3.41 41.43 -3.95
N THR A 381 -3.44 40.72 -5.08
CA THR A 381 -2.69 39.46 -5.24
C THR A 381 -1.39 39.71 -5.99
N GLY A 382 -0.26 39.26 -5.44
CA GLY A 382 1.05 39.32 -6.06
C GLY A 382 1.12 38.40 -7.28
N LYS A 383 1.65 38.93 -8.40
CA LYS A 383 1.76 38.19 -9.67
C LYS A 383 2.92 37.19 -9.70
N SER A 384 3.91 37.38 -8.83
CA SER A 384 5.13 36.55 -8.76
C SER A 384 5.04 35.39 -7.77
N ASP A 385 4.19 35.50 -6.74
CA ASP A 385 4.08 34.53 -5.63
C ASP A 385 2.64 34.09 -5.31
N SER A 386 1.64 34.69 -5.98
CA SER A 386 0.20 34.47 -5.76
C SER A 386 -0.24 34.70 -4.31
N LYS A 387 0.46 35.56 -3.55
CA LYS A 387 0.11 35.89 -2.17
C LYS A 387 -0.74 37.16 -2.08
N THR A 388 -1.53 37.28 -1.02
CA THR A 388 -2.35 38.46 -0.75
C THR A 388 -1.57 39.52 0.01
N TYR A 389 -1.70 40.77 -0.42
CA TYR A 389 -1.04 41.95 0.15
C TYR A 389 -2.09 43.05 0.42
N GLY A 390 -1.87 43.89 1.45
CA GLY A 390 -2.75 44.99 1.81
C GLY A 390 -2.53 46.27 0.99
N ALA A 391 -3.54 47.13 0.97
CA ALA A 391 -3.52 48.49 0.42
C ALA A 391 -2.89 49.50 1.42
N SER A 392 -2.89 50.79 1.08
CA SER A 392 -2.17 51.85 1.82
C SER A 392 -2.47 51.89 3.33
N TRP A 393 -3.72 51.59 3.71
CA TRP A 393 -4.22 51.55 5.08
C TRP A 393 -4.86 50.20 5.46
N SER A 394 -4.42 49.11 4.84
CA SER A 394 -4.75 47.75 5.27
C SER A 394 -3.50 46.86 5.36
N ASN A 395 -3.51 45.89 6.26
CA ASN A 395 -2.47 44.87 6.40
C ASN A 395 -3.08 43.53 5.98
N ALA A 396 -2.52 42.84 4.98
CA ALA A 396 -2.82 41.42 4.73
C ALA A 396 -1.94 40.59 5.66
N VAL A 397 -2.57 39.93 6.64
CA VAL A 397 -1.92 39.32 7.81
C VAL A 397 -1.82 37.81 7.67
N TYR A 398 -0.67 37.29 8.10
CA TYR A 398 -0.31 35.88 8.10
C TYR A 398 0.21 35.50 9.48
N GLN A 399 -0.18 34.30 9.93
CA GLN A 399 0.26 33.69 11.17
C GLN A 399 1.44 32.76 10.88
N ILE A 400 2.42 32.72 11.77
CA ILE A 400 3.50 31.75 11.71
C ILE A 400 3.10 30.55 12.58
N ASP A 401 3.01 29.38 11.96
CA ASP A 401 2.66 28.12 12.63
C ASP A 401 3.81 27.64 13.52
N THR A 402 3.84 28.17 14.74
CA THR A 402 4.94 28.01 15.69
C THR A 402 4.81 26.77 16.59
N LYS A 403 3.69 26.05 16.56
CA LYS A 403 3.38 24.97 17.51
C LYS A 403 3.63 23.56 16.95
N LYS A 404 4.92 23.17 16.89
CA LYS A 404 5.34 21.76 16.77
C LYS A 404 5.24 20.98 18.09
N SER A 405 5.07 21.70 19.21
CA SER A 405 4.77 21.13 20.51
C SER A 405 4.07 22.14 21.41
N ASP A 406 3.14 21.68 22.25
CA ASP A 406 2.42 22.48 23.25
C ASP A 406 3.01 22.32 24.65
N TYR A 407 3.18 23.43 25.38
CA TYR A 407 3.59 23.39 26.79
C TYR A 407 2.44 22.85 27.65
N ILE A 408 2.72 21.81 28.45
CA ILE A 408 1.73 21.16 29.32
C ILE A 408 1.76 21.79 30.71
N GLY A 409 2.96 21.98 31.26
CA GLY A 409 3.12 22.42 32.64
C GLY A 409 4.52 22.17 33.18
N CYS A 410 4.66 22.41 34.48
CA CYS A 410 5.89 22.23 35.21
C CYS A 410 5.66 21.15 36.27
N TYR A 411 6.56 20.18 36.36
CA TYR A 411 6.40 18.99 37.20
C TYR A 411 7.67 18.73 38.00
N ASN A 412 7.51 18.23 39.23
CA ASN A 412 8.65 17.80 40.03
C ASN A 412 9.36 16.64 39.31
N ASP A 413 10.67 16.54 39.51
CA ASP A 413 11.45 15.38 39.12
C ASP A 413 12.26 14.84 40.31
N ASN A 414 12.78 13.62 40.19
CA ASN A 414 13.62 13.01 41.22
C ASN A 414 14.95 12.57 40.59
N GLU A 415 16.06 13.15 41.03
CA GLU A 415 17.38 12.87 40.43
C GLU A 415 17.84 11.42 40.60
N ALA A 416 17.39 10.73 41.66
CA ALA A 416 17.65 9.30 41.88
C ALA A 416 16.66 8.38 41.14
N SER A 417 15.50 8.88 40.72
CA SER A 417 14.49 8.12 39.96
C SER A 417 13.68 9.02 39.01
N PRO A 418 14.28 9.46 37.88
CA PRO A 418 13.63 10.45 37.01
C PRO A 418 12.28 10.00 36.44
N SER A 419 11.35 10.94 36.40
CA SER A 419 10.00 10.82 35.79
C SER A 419 10.02 10.60 34.28
N MET A 420 11.14 10.89 33.63
CA MET A 420 11.32 10.83 32.17
C MET A 420 12.72 10.32 31.84
N THR A 421 12.94 9.79 30.64
CA THR A 421 14.27 9.32 30.22
C THR A 421 15.18 10.50 29.92
N ASN A 422 16.27 10.66 30.67
CA ASN A 422 17.34 11.62 30.39
C ASN A 422 18.08 11.22 29.10
N VAL A 423 18.37 12.17 28.21
CA VAL A 423 19.09 11.93 26.95
C VAL A 423 20.40 12.71 26.87
N GLY A 424 21.39 12.12 26.18
CA GLY A 424 22.69 12.75 25.96
C GLY A 424 23.68 12.65 27.14
N ASN A 425 23.63 11.57 27.93
CA ASN A 425 24.55 11.31 29.04
C ASN A 425 24.70 12.49 30.02
N ASN A 426 23.57 13.07 30.46
CA ASN A 426 23.52 14.28 31.32
C ASN A 426 24.10 15.56 30.71
N ALA A 427 24.27 15.65 29.38
CA ALA A 427 24.69 16.90 28.74
C ALA A 427 23.74 18.07 29.06
N THR A 428 24.32 19.22 29.41
CA THR A 428 23.62 20.42 29.90
C THR A 428 23.55 21.54 28.85
N ASN A 429 23.70 21.21 27.57
CA ASN A 429 23.75 22.14 26.44
C ASN A 429 22.49 22.08 25.53
N TYR A 430 21.41 21.44 26.00
CA TYR A 430 20.17 21.40 25.25
C TYR A 430 19.42 22.74 25.26
N SER A 431 18.73 23.00 24.15
CA SER A 431 17.77 24.08 23.94
C SER A 431 16.40 23.45 23.70
N PHE A 432 15.33 24.24 23.78
CA PHE A 432 14.01 23.79 23.33
C PHE A 432 14.03 23.07 21.97
N LYS A 433 14.65 23.66 20.95
CA LYS A 433 14.70 23.08 19.59
C LYS A 433 15.54 21.80 19.50
N THR A 434 16.63 21.69 20.26
CA THR A 434 17.45 20.46 20.25
C THR A 434 16.83 19.36 21.09
N CYS A 435 16.22 19.66 22.23
CA CYS A 435 15.49 18.66 23.02
C CYS A 435 14.20 18.19 22.33
N GLN A 436 13.47 19.09 21.67
CA GLN A 436 12.36 18.75 20.77
C GLN A 436 12.84 17.82 19.63
N LYS A 437 14.03 18.06 19.07
CA LYS A 437 14.63 17.15 18.09
C LYS A 437 14.97 15.79 18.70
N GLU A 438 15.52 15.72 19.91
CA GLU A 438 15.75 14.43 20.58
C GLU A 438 14.45 13.68 20.89
N ALA A 439 13.36 14.39 21.21
CA ALA A 439 12.03 13.80 21.34
C ALA A 439 11.59 13.13 20.04
N ILE A 440 11.67 13.86 18.92
CA ILE A 440 11.36 13.35 17.57
C ILE A 440 12.24 12.15 17.22
N ASN A 441 13.56 12.25 17.42
CA ASN A 441 14.53 11.17 17.18
C ASN A 441 14.20 9.93 18.02
N SER A 442 13.87 10.12 19.30
CA SER A 442 13.58 9.05 20.25
C SER A 442 12.15 8.50 20.12
N GLY A 443 11.33 9.07 19.21
CA GLY A 443 9.94 8.69 18.99
C GLY A 443 8.95 9.14 20.06
N LYS A 444 9.37 10.07 20.93
CA LYS A 444 8.70 10.39 22.18
C LYS A 444 7.64 11.45 22.01
N GLN A 445 6.44 11.17 22.55
CA GLN A 445 5.31 12.10 22.55
C GLN A 445 5.54 13.33 23.45
N TYR A 446 6.45 13.23 24.42
CA TYR A 446 6.71 14.26 25.41
C TYR A 446 8.20 14.52 25.57
N PHE A 447 8.55 15.77 25.85
CA PHE A 447 9.90 16.14 26.28
C PHE A 447 9.88 17.21 27.36
N ALA A 448 10.95 17.27 28.15
CA ALA A 448 11.14 18.29 29.15
C ALA A 448 12.56 18.85 29.17
N LEU A 449 12.64 20.12 29.53
CA LEU A 449 13.88 20.86 29.73
C LEU A 449 14.04 21.06 31.24
N GLN A 450 15.20 20.69 31.79
CA GLN A 450 15.48 20.72 33.24
C GLN A 450 16.77 21.49 33.55
N GLY A 451 16.78 22.17 34.70
CA GLY A 451 17.96 22.82 35.28
C GLY A 451 18.62 23.85 34.37
N GLY A 452 17.86 24.65 33.62
CA GLY A 452 18.43 25.35 32.47
C GLY A 452 17.74 26.60 31.95
N LYS A 453 18.29 27.10 30.83
CA LYS A 453 17.89 28.29 30.06
C LYS A 453 18.21 28.07 28.57
N LYS A 454 17.94 29.06 27.71
CA LYS A 454 18.21 28.99 26.26
C LYS A 454 19.65 28.51 25.96
N GLY A 455 19.76 27.34 25.32
CA GLY A 455 21.03 26.74 24.92
C GLY A 455 21.81 26.05 26.04
N SER A 456 21.26 25.97 27.26
CA SER A 456 21.87 25.21 28.36
C SER A 456 20.81 24.64 29.29
N SER A 457 20.42 23.39 29.06
CA SER A 457 19.55 22.57 29.93
C SER A 457 19.90 21.09 29.78
N LYS A 458 19.49 20.26 30.74
CA LYS A 458 19.35 18.80 30.53
C LYS A 458 18.08 18.56 29.69
N CYS A 459 18.06 17.48 28.91
CA CYS A 459 16.90 17.07 28.12
C CYS A 459 16.34 15.73 28.60
N PHE A 460 15.02 15.63 28.67
CA PHE A 460 14.27 14.48 29.13
C PHE A 460 13.14 14.15 28.16
N VAL A 461 12.80 12.87 27.98
CA VAL A 461 11.78 12.43 27.01
C VAL A 461 10.87 11.30 27.55
N SER A 462 9.61 11.24 27.13
CA SER A 462 8.63 10.21 27.53
C SER A 462 7.58 9.95 26.45
N ASP A 463 6.98 8.76 26.42
CA ASP A 463 5.78 8.45 25.62
C ASP A 463 4.48 8.56 26.41
N ASP A 464 4.57 8.51 27.74
CA ASP A 464 3.43 8.53 28.64
C ASP A 464 3.38 9.84 29.44
N LEU A 465 2.18 10.40 29.49
CA LEU A 465 1.87 11.63 30.21
C LEU A 465 1.82 11.40 31.72
N GLN A 466 1.27 10.27 32.19
CA GLN A 466 1.16 10.00 33.62
C GLN A 466 2.54 9.84 34.25
N THR A 467 3.42 9.10 33.59
CA THR A 467 4.84 8.93 33.95
C THR A 467 5.57 10.28 33.97
N ALA A 468 5.38 11.14 32.96
CA ALA A 468 5.95 12.49 32.93
C ALA A 468 5.37 13.47 33.98
N GLN A 469 4.23 13.13 34.58
CA GLN A 469 3.55 13.90 35.63
C GLN A 469 3.67 13.25 37.03
N LYS A 470 4.38 12.12 37.16
CA LYS A 470 4.38 11.21 38.31
C LYS A 470 4.58 11.87 39.67
N TYR A 471 5.46 12.87 39.77
CA TYR A 471 5.77 13.56 41.03
C TYR A 471 4.95 14.84 41.26
N GLY A 472 3.87 15.03 40.50
CA GLY A 472 2.95 16.16 40.66
C GLY A 472 3.46 17.47 40.09
N ILE A 473 2.58 18.48 40.12
CA ILE A 473 2.82 19.81 39.57
C ILE A 473 3.80 20.59 40.46
N TYR A 474 4.75 21.28 39.84
CA TYR A 474 5.63 22.25 40.49
C TYR A 474 5.34 23.66 39.97
N LYS A 475 5.59 24.69 40.78
CA LYS A 475 5.73 26.08 40.33
C LYS A 475 6.86 26.74 41.15
N PRO A 476 7.80 27.49 40.53
CA PRO A 476 7.81 27.95 39.13
C PRO A 476 8.82 27.24 38.22
N CYS A 477 8.39 26.88 37.00
CA CYS A 477 9.32 26.83 35.85
C CYS A 477 9.52 28.26 35.29
N ILE A 478 10.60 28.49 34.55
CA ILE A 478 11.03 29.82 34.11
C ILE A 478 10.82 29.97 32.59
N GLU A 479 9.99 30.91 32.15
CA GLU A 479 9.98 31.34 30.75
C GLU A 479 11.27 32.13 30.45
N SER A 480 12.04 31.66 29.48
CA SER A 480 13.21 32.39 29.00
C SER A 480 12.78 33.60 28.18
N ALA A 481 13.15 34.80 28.66
CA ALA A 481 12.89 36.06 27.97
C ALA A 481 13.47 36.14 26.54
N SER A 482 14.41 35.24 26.19
CA SER A 482 15.22 35.31 24.97
C SER A 482 14.79 34.37 23.83
N ASP A 483 13.92 33.40 24.09
CA ASP A 483 13.31 32.49 23.10
C ASP A 483 11.85 32.13 23.41
N LYS A 484 11.28 32.64 24.51
CA LYS A 484 9.88 32.43 24.91
C LYS A 484 9.48 30.97 25.14
N ASN A 485 10.48 30.11 25.38
CA ASN A 485 10.28 28.75 25.84
C ASN A 485 10.44 28.69 27.35
N THR A 486 9.63 27.86 28.00
CA THR A 486 9.72 27.53 29.42
C THR A 486 10.76 26.45 29.68
N TYR A 487 11.63 26.69 30.66
CA TYR A 487 12.67 25.77 31.13
C TYR A 487 12.43 25.43 32.61
N GLY A 488 12.72 24.18 32.98
CA GLY A 488 12.67 23.74 34.37
C GLY A 488 13.87 24.25 35.16
N VAL A 489 13.67 24.44 36.47
CA VAL A 489 14.75 24.66 37.43
C VAL A 489 15.44 23.33 37.78
N SER A 490 16.42 23.32 38.71
CA SER A 490 17.04 22.06 39.14
C SER A 490 15.98 21.10 39.70
N GLY A 491 16.08 19.82 39.37
CA GLY A 491 15.12 18.78 39.79
C GLY A 491 13.69 18.97 39.30
N ASN A 492 13.44 19.77 38.26
CA ASN A 492 12.09 20.10 37.79
C ASN A 492 11.98 20.11 36.27
N ASN A 493 10.88 19.60 35.72
CA ASN A 493 10.68 19.36 34.30
C ASN A 493 9.65 20.33 33.70
N ALA A 494 10.10 21.21 32.80
CA ALA A 494 9.20 21.98 31.94
C ALA A 494 8.73 21.11 30.77
N LEU A 495 7.52 20.55 30.90
CA LEU A 495 6.99 19.49 30.05
C LEU A 495 6.24 20.02 28.82
N TYR A 496 6.51 19.41 27.66
CA TYR A 496 5.88 19.70 26.37
C TYR A 496 5.33 18.43 25.73
N LYS A 497 4.19 18.56 25.03
CA LYS A 497 3.57 17.54 24.16
C LYS A 497 3.97 17.80 22.71
N MET A 498 4.42 16.79 21.98
CA MET A 498 4.65 16.85 20.54
C MET A 498 3.32 16.88 19.77
N ASN A 499 3.19 17.80 18.81
CA ASN A 499 1.97 17.93 17.99
C ASN A 499 1.98 16.98 16.77
N GLU A 500 3.17 16.57 16.32
CA GLU A 500 3.38 15.34 15.55
C GLU A 500 4.60 14.60 16.10
N SER A 501 4.43 13.32 16.45
CA SER A 501 5.50 12.42 16.89
C SER A 501 5.56 11.21 15.95
N GLY A 502 6.59 11.16 15.12
CA GLY A 502 6.90 9.95 14.37
C GLY A 502 7.34 8.82 15.31
N ASN A 503 7.16 7.58 14.88
CA ASN A 503 7.49 6.38 15.65
C ASN A 503 8.65 5.60 14.98
N PRO A 504 9.88 5.66 15.53
CA PRO A 504 11.05 4.93 15.03
C PRO A 504 10.87 3.41 15.01
N SER A 505 10.00 2.82 15.84
CA SER A 505 9.74 1.37 15.81
C SER A 505 9.06 0.88 14.53
N PHE A 506 8.57 1.81 13.69
CA PHE A 506 8.03 1.47 12.37
C PHE A 506 9.12 1.44 11.29
N ILE A 507 10.31 2.00 11.53
CA ILE A 507 11.41 2.02 10.55
C ILE A 507 11.82 0.60 10.15
N GLY A 508 11.97 0.37 8.84
CA GLY A 508 12.31 -0.93 8.28
C GLY A 508 11.15 -1.93 8.25
N LYS A 509 9.94 -1.55 8.69
CA LYS A 509 8.74 -2.35 8.45
C LYS A 509 8.30 -2.23 7.00
N ILE A 510 7.77 -3.33 6.48
CA ILE A 510 7.08 -3.40 5.19
C ILE A 510 5.67 -3.93 5.46
N GLY A 511 4.66 -3.42 4.77
CA GLY A 511 3.31 -3.95 4.81
C GLY A 511 2.61 -3.79 3.46
N TYR A 512 1.69 -4.68 3.13
CA TYR A 512 0.84 -4.57 1.94
C TYR A 512 -0.42 -3.78 2.29
N VAL A 513 -0.81 -2.81 1.45
CA VAL A 513 -2.07 -2.06 1.58
C VAL A 513 -3.08 -2.64 0.60
N ASP A 514 -4.22 -3.11 1.10
CA ASP A 514 -5.30 -3.63 0.25
C ASP A 514 -6.17 -2.51 -0.35
N GLY A 515 -7.05 -2.89 -1.29
CA GLY A 515 -8.08 -2.04 -1.90
C GLY A 515 -9.04 -1.32 -0.94
N ASN A 516 -8.93 -1.52 0.38
CA ASN A 516 -9.75 -0.90 1.41
C ASN A 516 -8.97 0.05 2.35
N ASP A 517 -7.69 0.34 2.08
CA ASP A 517 -6.77 1.11 2.95
C ASP A 517 -6.41 0.37 4.26
N LYS A 518 -6.36 -0.97 4.21
CA LYS A 518 -5.96 -1.82 5.33
C LYS A 518 -4.56 -2.37 5.12
N LEU A 519 -3.69 -2.09 6.08
CA LEU A 519 -2.28 -2.47 6.05
C LEU A 519 -2.06 -3.82 6.75
N MET A 520 -1.62 -4.82 5.99
CA MET A 520 -1.17 -6.12 6.48
C MET A 520 0.37 -6.10 6.60
N GLU A 521 0.89 -6.10 7.82
CA GLU A 521 2.33 -6.02 8.10
C GLU A 521 3.05 -7.34 7.74
N TYR A 522 4.21 -7.26 7.09
CA TYR A 522 5.08 -8.43 6.91
C TYR A 522 5.87 -8.72 8.19
N PRO A 523 5.89 -9.97 8.68
CA PRO A 523 6.66 -10.34 9.86
C PRO A 523 8.16 -10.23 9.58
N SER A 524 8.96 -10.01 10.62
CA SER A 524 10.41 -9.77 10.51
C SER A 524 11.17 -10.85 9.73
N GLY A 525 10.80 -12.12 9.86
CA GLY A 525 11.40 -13.24 9.10
C GLY A 525 11.10 -13.24 7.60
N MET A 526 10.10 -12.46 7.15
CA MET A 526 9.79 -12.21 5.74
C MET A 526 10.37 -10.88 5.23
N ILE A 527 11.22 -10.20 6.00
CA ILE A 527 11.91 -8.97 5.58
C ILE A 527 13.41 -9.24 5.55
N ILE A 528 14.02 -9.07 4.38
CA ILE A 528 15.47 -9.19 4.19
C ILE A 528 16.03 -7.89 3.60
N PRO A 529 17.32 -7.58 3.80
CA PRO A 529 17.91 -6.44 3.13
C PRO A 529 17.97 -6.68 1.61
N GLY A 530 17.68 -5.65 0.83
CA GLY A 530 17.79 -5.64 -0.62
C GLY A 530 19.23 -5.46 -1.07
N THR A 531 19.45 -5.11 -2.33
CA THR A 531 20.81 -4.94 -2.91
C THR A 531 21.12 -3.49 -3.26
N ASN A 532 20.18 -2.58 -3.04
CA ASN A 532 20.33 -1.16 -3.32
C ASN A 532 20.76 -0.44 -2.04
N TYR A 533 21.51 0.65 -2.17
CA TYR A 533 22.05 1.38 -1.03
C TYR A 533 21.65 2.85 -1.08
N SER A 534 21.07 3.34 0.02
CA SER A 534 20.97 4.76 0.34
C SER A 534 22.29 5.22 0.95
N LYS A 535 23.04 6.06 0.21
CA LYS A 535 24.32 6.61 0.67
C LYS A 535 24.11 7.96 1.38
N TYR A 536 24.59 8.06 2.61
CA TYR A 536 24.68 9.27 3.43
C TYR A 536 26.16 9.57 3.66
N VAL A 537 26.75 10.53 2.96
CA VAL A 537 28.21 10.77 2.99
C VAL A 537 28.57 11.97 3.85
N GLY A 538 29.66 11.85 4.62
CA GLY A 538 29.88 12.67 5.82
C GLY A 538 29.06 12.20 7.02
N TYR A 539 28.75 10.91 7.11
CA TYR A 539 27.96 10.29 8.19
C TYR A 539 28.56 8.95 8.64
N ASP A 540 28.47 8.70 9.94
CA ASP A 540 28.64 7.41 10.60
C ASP A 540 27.30 6.99 11.22
N SER A 541 27.26 5.85 11.90
CA SER A 541 26.13 5.41 12.72
C SER A 541 26.61 4.92 14.09
N MET A 542 25.89 5.26 15.16
CA MET A 542 26.13 4.78 16.52
C MET A 542 25.95 3.26 16.66
N VAL A 543 25.36 2.57 15.68
CA VAL A 543 25.18 1.12 15.67
C VAL A 543 26.54 0.42 15.71
N SER A 544 26.66 -0.63 16.53
CA SER A 544 27.88 -1.42 16.63
C SER A 544 28.22 -2.14 15.32
N SER A 545 29.51 -2.21 15.02
CA SER A 545 30.01 -2.95 13.87
C SER A 545 29.94 -4.46 14.14
N MET A 546 29.22 -5.20 13.30
CA MET A 546 29.18 -6.67 13.38
C MET A 546 30.42 -7.32 12.77
N LYS A 547 31.01 -6.67 11.75
CA LYS A 547 32.27 -7.07 11.12
C LYS A 547 33.03 -5.83 10.68
N THR A 548 34.32 -5.78 10.98
CA THR A 548 35.25 -4.76 10.49
C THR A 548 36.14 -5.37 9.42
N MET A 549 36.41 -4.61 8.36
CA MET A 549 37.28 -4.99 7.24
C MET A 549 38.31 -3.88 7.03
N THR A 550 39.59 -4.20 7.19
CA THR A 550 40.72 -3.26 6.98
C THR A 550 41.32 -3.44 5.58
N ASN A 551 42.04 -2.42 5.09
CA ASN A 551 42.63 -2.40 3.74
C ASN A 551 41.63 -2.76 2.63
N THR A 552 40.39 -2.29 2.78
CA THR A 552 39.24 -2.72 1.97
C THR A 552 38.72 -1.59 1.10
N THR A 553 38.06 -1.93 -0.01
CA THR A 553 37.35 -0.98 -0.87
C THR A 553 35.85 -0.93 -0.55
N TYR A 554 35.19 0.11 -1.08
CA TYR A 554 33.73 0.19 -1.10
C TYR A 554 33.06 -1.03 -1.76
N ASN A 555 33.62 -1.54 -2.85
CA ASN A 555 33.07 -2.69 -3.58
C ASN A 555 33.19 -4.00 -2.77
N ASP A 556 34.28 -4.17 -2.02
CA ASP A 556 34.44 -5.31 -1.11
C ASP A 556 33.41 -5.24 0.03
N CYS A 557 33.16 -4.04 0.56
CA CYS A 557 32.12 -3.81 1.56
C CYS A 557 30.73 -4.15 1.01
N VAL A 558 30.39 -3.70 -0.21
CA VAL A 558 29.13 -4.06 -0.88
C VAL A 558 29.03 -5.57 -1.08
N THR A 559 30.10 -6.23 -1.51
CA THR A 559 30.15 -7.68 -1.76
C THR A 559 29.96 -8.48 -0.47
N ALA A 560 30.70 -8.14 0.59
CA ALA A 560 30.60 -8.76 1.90
C ALA A 560 29.28 -8.47 2.62
N CYS A 561 28.66 -7.32 2.34
CA CYS A 561 27.34 -6.97 2.86
C CYS A 561 26.26 -7.77 2.11
N ASN A 562 26.30 -7.80 0.78
CA ASN A 562 25.32 -8.49 -0.06
C ASN A 562 25.36 -10.03 0.06
N SER A 563 26.50 -10.62 0.44
CA SER A 563 26.63 -12.07 0.64
C SER A 563 25.90 -12.60 1.89
N SER A 564 25.35 -11.72 2.74
CA SER A 564 24.57 -12.12 3.91
C SER A 564 23.29 -11.28 4.07
N ASN A 565 22.26 -11.89 4.65
CA ASN A 565 21.05 -11.20 5.08
C ASN A 565 21.17 -10.54 6.46
N ASN A 566 22.32 -10.71 7.15
CA ASN A 566 22.54 -10.17 8.49
C ASN A 566 22.99 -8.70 8.46
N TYR A 567 23.64 -8.26 7.37
CA TYR A 567 24.14 -6.90 7.24
C TYR A 567 23.12 -6.01 6.51
N TYR A 568 22.62 -4.98 7.17
CA TYR A 568 21.67 -4.02 6.59
C TYR A 568 22.35 -2.77 6.05
N GLY A 569 23.67 -2.75 6.03
CA GLY A 569 24.48 -1.63 5.57
C GLY A 569 25.88 -1.67 6.16
N PHE A 570 26.64 -0.63 5.87
CA PHE A 570 27.98 -0.43 6.42
C PHE A 570 28.33 1.05 6.51
N VAL A 571 29.35 1.36 7.29
CA VAL A 571 30.05 2.66 7.24
C VAL A 571 31.43 2.43 6.64
N PHE A 572 31.84 3.27 5.70
CA PHE A 572 33.15 3.20 5.04
C PHE A 572 33.98 4.44 5.39
N ASP A 573 35.14 4.22 6.00
CA ASP A 573 36.13 5.25 6.28
C ASP A 573 37.06 5.40 5.09
N ASN A 574 36.92 6.50 4.36
CA ASN A 574 37.68 6.75 3.15
C ASN A 574 39.16 7.06 3.44
N SER A 575 39.49 7.48 4.67
CA SER A 575 40.84 7.83 5.08
C SER A 575 41.65 6.59 5.47
N THR A 576 41.08 5.68 6.25
CA THR A 576 41.77 4.47 6.73
C THR A 576 41.52 3.23 5.87
N LYS A 577 40.69 3.33 4.81
CA LYS A 577 40.23 2.19 4.00
C LYS A 577 39.63 1.07 4.84
N THR A 578 38.76 1.45 5.77
CA THR A 578 38.12 0.53 6.72
C THR A 578 36.61 0.51 6.52
N GLY A 579 36.06 -0.70 6.34
CA GLY A 579 34.62 -0.95 6.27
C GLY A 579 34.08 -1.50 7.59
N PHE A 580 32.94 -0.98 8.02
CA PHE A 580 32.24 -1.36 9.24
C PHE A 580 30.84 -1.86 8.89
N LEU A 581 30.68 -3.17 8.71
CA LEU A 581 29.40 -3.82 8.40
C LEU A 581 28.49 -3.80 9.64
N LYS A 582 27.22 -3.40 9.49
CA LYS A 582 26.30 -3.20 10.62
C LYS A 582 24.97 -3.94 10.42
N GLY A 583 24.34 -4.30 11.54
CA GLY A 583 23.07 -5.01 11.60
C GLY A 583 21.86 -4.13 11.30
N LYS A 584 20.66 -4.70 11.50
CA LYS A 584 19.37 -4.10 11.15
C LYS A 584 19.14 -2.69 11.72
N ASP A 585 19.68 -2.39 12.90
CA ASP A 585 19.49 -1.10 13.57
C ASP A 585 20.07 0.09 12.78
N ILE A 586 20.95 -0.17 11.79
CA ILE A 586 21.48 0.85 10.87
C ILE A 586 20.38 1.56 10.05
N LEU A 587 19.19 0.95 9.94
CA LEU A 587 18.01 1.55 9.34
C LEU A 587 17.51 2.77 10.13
N ASN A 588 17.69 2.80 11.46
CA ASN A 588 17.16 3.83 12.35
C ASN A 588 17.82 5.21 12.08
N PRO A 589 17.08 6.22 11.59
CA PRO A 589 17.64 7.54 11.30
C PRO A 589 18.27 8.23 12.51
N SER A 590 17.75 7.96 13.71
CA SER A 590 18.20 8.57 14.97
C SER A 590 19.58 8.09 15.42
N LEU A 591 20.07 6.98 14.88
CA LEU A 591 21.41 6.45 15.14
C LEU A 591 22.43 6.93 14.11
N LYS A 592 22.08 7.85 13.20
CA LYS A 592 23.00 8.44 12.21
C LYS A 592 23.65 9.69 12.79
N VAL A 593 24.98 9.78 12.73
CA VAL A 593 25.76 10.91 13.27
C VAL A 593 26.64 11.54 12.20
N PRO A 594 26.73 12.87 12.09
CA PRO A 594 27.66 13.51 11.17
C PRO A 594 29.12 13.13 11.49
N ASN A 595 29.85 12.68 10.48
CA ASN A 595 31.28 12.38 10.56
C ASN A 595 31.93 12.64 9.19
N PRO A 596 32.71 13.72 9.00
CA PRO A 596 33.19 14.15 7.69
C PRO A 596 34.16 13.16 7.01
N ASN A 597 34.75 12.24 7.77
CA ASN A 597 35.73 11.26 7.27
C ASN A 597 35.07 9.95 6.79
N ARG A 598 33.75 9.78 7.02
CA ARG A 598 33.04 8.53 6.84
C ARG A 598 31.78 8.66 6.01
N ASP A 599 31.45 7.58 5.33
CA ASP A 599 30.26 7.44 4.50
C ASP A 599 29.40 6.28 5.00
N LEU A 600 28.15 6.56 5.34
CA LEU A 600 27.16 5.58 5.75
C LEU A 600 26.37 5.09 4.53
N TYR A 601 26.23 3.77 4.42
CA TYR A 601 25.53 3.09 3.33
C TYR A 601 24.48 2.17 3.94
N VAL A 602 23.20 2.48 3.76
CA VAL A 602 22.06 1.72 4.31
C VAL A 602 21.36 0.98 3.19
N ARG A 603 21.14 -0.33 3.33
CA ARG A 603 20.42 -1.13 2.33
C ARG A 603 18.94 -0.79 2.32
N ASP A 604 18.32 -0.90 1.16
CA ASP A 604 16.86 -1.04 1.08
C ASP A 604 16.41 -2.35 1.77
N VAL A 605 15.10 -2.49 2.02
CA VAL A 605 14.52 -3.72 2.55
C VAL A 605 13.46 -4.24 1.57
N LYS A 606 13.40 -5.57 1.43
CA LYS A 606 12.49 -6.25 0.50
C LYS A 606 11.83 -7.46 1.17
N THR A 607 10.70 -7.88 0.62
CA THR A 607 9.98 -9.06 1.11
C THR A 607 10.68 -10.36 0.66
N LYS A 608 10.79 -11.32 1.57
CA LYS A 608 11.20 -12.71 1.33
C LYS A 608 9.96 -13.59 1.43
N ASN A 609 9.82 -14.54 0.51
CA ASN A 609 8.77 -15.58 0.52
C ASN A 609 7.32 -15.06 0.61
N ALA A 610 7.03 -13.79 0.32
CA ALA A 610 5.65 -13.35 0.13
C ALA A 610 5.04 -14.07 -1.10
N ASN A 611 3.74 -14.34 -1.09
CA ASN A 611 3.05 -14.99 -2.21
C ASN A 611 3.24 -14.20 -3.52
N MET A 612 3.27 -14.85 -4.68
CA MET A 612 3.56 -14.17 -5.94
C MET A 612 2.44 -13.23 -6.43
N SER A 613 1.22 -13.37 -5.91
CA SER A 613 0.13 -12.40 -6.13
C SER A 613 0.40 -11.02 -5.49
N CYS A 614 1.33 -10.94 -4.54
CA CYS A 614 1.70 -9.69 -3.89
C CYS A 614 2.78 -8.96 -4.68
N ASN A 615 2.56 -7.66 -4.89
CA ASN A 615 3.55 -6.77 -5.50
C ASN A 615 4.92 -6.91 -4.79
N ARG A 616 6.02 -6.95 -5.55
CA ARG A 616 7.38 -7.06 -5.01
C ARG A 616 8.01 -5.70 -4.71
N ASN A 617 7.58 -4.67 -5.43
CA ASN A 617 8.06 -3.30 -5.24
C ASN A 617 7.38 -2.68 -4.01
N SER A 618 8.08 -1.75 -3.36
CA SER A 618 7.53 -1.00 -2.22
C SER A 618 7.61 0.51 -2.45
N VAL A 619 6.58 1.21 -1.97
CA VAL A 619 6.53 2.68 -1.93
C VAL A 619 7.06 3.14 -0.58
N THR A 620 7.97 4.10 -0.58
CA THR A 620 8.47 4.74 0.64
C THR A 620 7.37 5.59 1.30
N ILE A 621 7.20 5.44 2.61
CA ILE A 621 6.39 6.32 3.45
C ILE A 621 7.11 6.65 4.76
N ASN A 622 6.63 7.67 5.48
CA ASN A 622 7.07 7.94 6.85
C ASN A 622 6.21 7.22 7.92
N SER A 623 6.68 7.25 9.16
CA SER A 623 6.03 6.56 10.28
C SER A 623 4.66 7.16 10.68
N ASN A 624 4.39 8.45 10.41
CA ASN A 624 3.07 9.06 10.62
C ASN A 624 2.04 8.54 9.60
N ILE A 625 2.43 8.38 8.33
CA ILE A 625 1.61 7.73 7.30
C ILE A 625 1.36 6.27 7.71
N TRP A 626 2.40 5.53 8.12
CA TRP A 626 2.25 4.16 8.62
C TRP A 626 1.26 4.06 9.78
N LYS A 627 1.29 5.02 10.74
CA LYS A 627 0.38 5.05 11.89
C LYS A 627 -1.10 5.23 11.48
N LYS A 628 -1.38 5.93 10.38
CA LYS A 628 -2.75 6.28 9.95
C LYS A 628 -3.52 5.12 9.28
N TYR A 629 -2.82 4.14 8.69
CA TYR A 629 -3.48 2.97 8.12
C TYR A 629 -4.18 2.12 9.19
N SER A 630 -5.42 1.70 8.89
CA SER A 630 -6.08 0.62 9.61
C SER A 630 -5.23 -0.67 9.53
N LYS A 631 -5.17 -1.46 10.61
CA LYS A 631 -4.32 -2.65 10.67
C LYS A 631 -5.10 -3.92 10.34
N GLY A 632 -4.50 -4.76 9.52
CA GLY A 632 -4.99 -6.10 9.20
C GLY A 632 -4.18 -7.20 9.87
N SER A 633 -4.52 -8.44 9.50
CA SER A 633 -3.77 -9.63 9.89
C SER A 633 -2.33 -9.53 9.41
N ILE A 634 -1.40 -10.10 10.17
CA ILE A 634 0.01 -10.21 9.77
C ILE A 634 0.11 -11.11 8.53
N MET A 635 0.95 -10.73 7.57
CA MET A 635 1.17 -11.50 6.36
C MET A 635 1.87 -12.83 6.66
N THR A 636 1.54 -13.85 5.87
CA THR A 636 2.22 -15.15 5.86
C THR A 636 2.71 -15.43 4.42
N PRO A 637 3.59 -16.43 4.20
CA PRO A 637 3.95 -16.86 2.84
C PRO A 637 2.76 -17.29 1.98
N ASN A 638 1.66 -17.71 2.62
CA ASN A 638 0.42 -18.15 1.98
C ASN A 638 -0.62 -17.02 1.84
N THR A 639 -0.38 -15.83 2.41
CA THR A 639 -1.32 -14.71 2.31
C THR A 639 -1.28 -14.15 0.90
N THR A 640 -2.42 -14.20 0.21
CA THR A 640 -2.59 -13.73 -1.17
C THR A 640 -3.01 -12.26 -1.20
N CYS A 641 -2.68 -11.58 -2.30
CA CYS A 641 -2.97 -10.17 -2.52
C CYS A 641 -3.87 -9.99 -3.77
N SER A 642 -4.37 -8.76 -3.96
CA SER A 642 -4.94 -8.28 -5.22
C SER A 642 -5.99 -9.23 -5.86
N LEU A 643 -5.75 -9.68 -7.10
CA LEU A 643 -6.64 -10.57 -7.86
C LEU A 643 -6.90 -11.89 -7.10
N THR A 644 -5.87 -12.49 -6.52
CA THR A 644 -5.96 -13.84 -5.93
C THR A 644 -6.75 -13.83 -4.62
N SER A 645 -6.68 -12.76 -3.83
CA SER A 645 -7.55 -12.60 -2.66
C SER A 645 -9.00 -12.37 -3.08
N THR A 646 -9.24 -11.54 -4.10
CA THR A 646 -10.56 -11.25 -4.68
C THR A 646 -11.26 -12.50 -5.21
N LEU A 647 -10.54 -13.37 -5.93
CA LEU A 647 -11.08 -14.61 -6.50
C LEU A 647 -11.12 -15.80 -5.52
N SER A 648 -10.64 -15.64 -4.28
CA SER A 648 -10.47 -16.75 -3.33
C SER A 648 -11.77 -17.50 -3.00
N SER A 649 -12.88 -16.78 -2.77
CA SER A 649 -14.20 -17.35 -2.50
C SER A 649 -14.72 -18.18 -3.69
N GLN A 650 -14.57 -17.66 -4.90
CA GLN A 650 -15.02 -18.31 -6.12
C GLN A 650 -14.20 -19.59 -6.39
N ASN A 651 -12.89 -19.55 -6.16
CA ASN A 651 -12.01 -20.72 -6.25
C ASN A 651 -12.36 -21.82 -5.22
N LYS A 652 -12.83 -21.48 -4.01
CA LYS A 652 -13.31 -22.46 -3.02
C LYS A 652 -14.56 -23.19 -3.49
N LYS A 653 -15.56 -22.49 -4.03
CA LYS A 653 -16.78 -23.12 -4.60
C LYS A 653 -16.44 -24.07 -5.74
N ILE A 654 -15.54 -23.67 -6.63
CA ILE A 654 -15.07 -24.48 -7.75
C ILE A 654 -14.39 -25.76 -7.23
N ALA A 655 -13.54 -25.67 -6.20
CA ALA A 655 -12.90 -26.84 -5.60
C ALA A 655 -13.92 -27.78 -4.91
N ALA A 656 -14.92 -27.23 -4.21
CA ALA A 656 -15.98 -28.04 -3.61
C ALA A 656 -16.79 -28.81 -4.68
N LEU A 657 -17.13 -28.15 -5.79
CA LEU A 657 -17.81 -28.79 -6.92
C LEU A 657 -16.94 -29.88 -7.57
N GLN A 658 -15.62 -29.67 -7.75
CA GLN A 658 -14.72 -30.72 -8.25
C GLN A 658 -14.75 -31.98 -7.36
N ASN A 659 -14.73 -31.80 -6.04
CA ASN A 659 -14.80 -32.92 -5.10
C ASN A 659 -16.14 -33.68 -5.21
N GLN A 660 -17.26 -32.97 -5.29
CA GLN A 660 -18.59 -33.58 -5.47
C GLN A 660 -18.70 -34.35 -6.80
N ILE A 661 -18.20 -33.76 -7.90
CA ILE A 661 -18.12 -34.42 -9.21
C ILE A 661 -17.30 -35.72 -9.12
N GLY A 662 -16.16 -35.68 -8.41
CA GLY A 662 -15.32 -36.86 -8.17
C GLY A 662 -15.99 -37.96 -7.35
N GLN A 663 -16.76 -37.59 -6.33
CA GLN A 663 -17.52 -38.53 -5.48
C GLN A 663 -18.60 -39.25 -6.29
N VAL A 664 -19.47 -38.50 -6.99
CA VAL A 664 -20.52 -39.08 -7.84
C VAL A 664 -19.91 -39.90 -8.99
N GLY A 665 -18.83 -39.43 -9.61
CA GLY A 665 -18.08 -40.18 -10.62
C GLY A 665 -17.56 -41.52 -10.10
N SER A 666 -17.04 -41.55 -8.87
CA SER A 666 -16.55 -42.78 -8.22
C SER A 666 -17.67 -43.76 -7.86
N GLN A 667 -18.84 -43.27 -7.46
CA GLN A 667 -20.04 -44.09 -7.25
C GLN A 667 -20.51 -44.73 -8.57
N ILE A 668 -20.52 -43.96 -9.66
CA ILE A 668 -20.83 -44.47 -11.00
C ILE A 668 -19.82 -45.56 -11.41
N ILE A 669 -18.52 -45.34 -11.22
CA ILE A 669 -17.48 -46.37 -11.47
C ILE A 669 -17.77 -47.66 -10.69
N SER A 670 -18.18 -47.56 -9.43
CA SER A 670 -18.52 -48.72 -8.59
C SER A 670 -19.69 -49.52 -9.16
N ILE A 671 -20.79 -48.84 -9.53
CA ILE A 671 -21.96 -49.51 -10.14
C ILE A 671 -21.59 -50.13 -11.48
N LEU A 672 -20.83 -49.44 -12.34
CA LEU A 672 -20.40 -49.98 -13.64
C LEU A 672 -19.47 -51.21 -13.48
N LYS A 673 -18.58 -51.22 -12.49
CA LYS A 673 -17.75 -52.40 -12.15
C LYS A 673 -18.61 -53.56 -11.65
N ASN A 674 -19.63 -53.30 -10.83
CA ASN A 674 -20.55 -54.34 -10.36
C ASN A 674 -21.40 -54.92 -11.50
N LEU A 675 -21.93 -54.08 -12.38
CA LEU A 675 -22.65 -54.49 -13.59
C LEU A 675 -21.76 -55.30 -14.54
N LYS A 676 -20.48 -54.93 -14.72
CA LYS A 676 -19.48 -55.74 -15.44
C LYS A 676 -19.31 -57.10 -14.77
N ASN A 677 -19.06 -57.16 -13.47
CA ASN A 677 -18.79 -58.43 -12.79
C ASN A 677 -20.00 -59.39 -12.87
N GLN A 678 -21.23 -58.89 -12.69
CA GLN A 678 -22.47 -59.67 -12.89
C GLN A 678 -22.74 -60.08 -14.35
N THR A 679 -22.05 -59.43 -15.30
CA THR A 679 -22.06 -59.72 -16.74
C THR A 679 -20.97 -60.70 -17.14
N ASP A 680 -19.85 -60.72 -16.42
CA ASP A 680 -18.72 -61.61 -16.69
C ASP A 680 -19.09 -63.08 -16.42
N ASP A 681 -19.98 -63.34 -15.46
CA ASP A 681 -20.69 -64.63 -15.26
C ASP A 681 -21.47 -65.11 -16.52
N VAL A 682 -21.87 -64.19 -17.39
CA VAL A 682 -22.68 -64.45 -18.60
C VAL A 682 -21.78 -64.55 -19.85
N LYS A 683 -20.54 -64.03 -19.81
CA LYS A 683 -19.62 -64.00 -20.97
C LYS A 683 -19.33 -65.36 -21.57
N SER A 684 -19.36 -66.43 -20.77
CA SER A 684 -19.13 -67.82 -21.21
C SER A 684 -20.10 -68.31 -22.30
N LYS A 685 -21.20 -67.58 -22.57
CA LYS A 685 -22.24 -67.98 -23.54
C LYS A 685 -22.43 -67.06 -24.75
N ILE A 686 -21.85 -65.85 -24.80
CA ILE A 686 -22.25 -64.81 -25.80
C ILE A 686 -21.07 -64.13 -26.55
N GLY A 687 -19.80 -64.45 -26.26
CA GLY A 687 -18.66 -64.06 -27.11
C GLY A 687 -18.37 -62.55 -27.24
N ILE A 688 -18.91 -61.71 -26.34
CA ILE A 688 -18.72 -60.25 -26.37
C ILE A 688 -17.29 -59.89 -25.95
N ASN A 689 -16.61 -59.05 -26.73
CA ASN A 689 -15.21 -58.68 -26.50
C ASN A 689 -15.03 -57.87 -25.19
N SER A 690 -14.63 -58.58 -24.13
CA SER A 690 -14.39 -58.07 -22.78
C SER A 690 -13.40 -56.91 -22.72
N SER A 691 -12.35 -56.95 -23.54
CA SER A 691 -11.21 -56.03 -23.47
C SER A 691 -11.60 -54.57 -23.73
N LYS A 692 -12.63 -54.34 -24.55
CA LYS A 692 -13.09 -52.98 -24.85
C LYS A 692 -13.81 -52.33 -23.67
N ILE A 693 -14.69 -53.07 -22.99
CA ILE A 693 -15.40 -52.57 -21.78
C ILE A 693 -14.39 -52.25 -20.68
N GLU A 694 -13.35 -53.07 -20.56
CA GLU A 694 -12.27 -52.88 -19.59
C GLU A 694 -11.41 -51.64 -19.93
N ALA A 695 -11.04 -51.45 -21.19
CA ALA A 695 -10.36 -50.25 -21.66
C ALA A 695 -11.20 -48.98 -21.46
N ASP A 696 -12.50 -49.02 -21.79
CA ASP A 696 -13.42 -47.91 -21.60
C ASP A 696 -13.57 -47.56 -20.09
N LEU A 697 -13.63 -48.57 -19.20
CA LEU A 697 -13.68 -48.37 -17.74
C LEU A 697 -12.38 -47.81 -17.16
N VAL A 698 -11.21 -48.23 -17.68
CA VAL A 698 -9.91 -47.66 -17.29
C VAL A 698 -9.83 -46.20 -17.72
N MET A 699 -10.11 -45.89 -18.99
CA MET A 699 -10.10 -44.51 -19.51
C MET A 699 -11.09 -43.59 -18.77
N TYR A 700 -12.23 -44.13 -18.36
CA TYR A 700 -13.24 -43.44 -17.58
C TYR A 700 -12.80 -43.17 -16.12
N ASN A 701 -12.17 -44.16 -15.48
CA ASN A 701 -11.54 -44.03 -14.16
C ASN A 701 -10.39 -43.00 -14.19
N ASP A 702 -9.56 -43.05 -15.21
CA ASP A 702 -8.43 -42.14 -15.40
C ASP A 702 -8.92 -40.71 -15.65
N THR A 703 -9.98 -40.53 -16.44
CA THR A 703 -10.63 -39.21 -16.64
C THR A 703 -11.19 -38.64 -15.34
N ILE A 704 -11.84 -39.47 -14.49
CA ILE A 704 -12.29 -39.03 -13.16
C ILE A 704 -11.11 -38.68 -12.24
N ASN A 705 -10.04 -39.48 -12.27
CA ASN A 705 -8.82 -39.17 -11.52
C ASN A 705 -8.16 -37.88 -12.03
N ASP A 706 -8.14 -37.63 -13.33
CA ASP A 706 -7.65 -36.38 -13.91
C ASP A 706 -8.49 -35.18 -13.45
N ILE A 707 -9.81 -35.32 -13.38
CA ILE A 707 -10.75 -34.29 -12.87
C ILE A 707 -10.54 -34.00 -11.37
N ILE A 708 -10.39 -35.05 -10.55
CA ILE A 708 -10.17 -34.95 -9.09
C ILE A 708 -8.79 -34.35 -8.79
N ASN A 709 -7.75 -34.90 -9.43
CA ASN A 709 -6.37 -34.46 -9.27
C ASN A 709 -6.07 -33.18 -10.06
N TYR A 710 -7.08 -32.57 -10.71
CA TYR A 710 -6.99 -31.26 -11.35
C TYR A 710 -6.87 -30.10 -10.35
N LYS A 711 -5.76 -30.08 -9.58
CA LYS A 711 -5.09 -28.91 -8.97
C LYS A 711 -3.96 -29.34 -8.04
N LYS A 712 -2.73 -28.92 -8.36
CA LYS A 712 -1.68 -28.48 -7.39
C LYS A 712 -0.39 -27.91 -8.01
N GLY A 713 -0.25 -27.89 -9.34
CA GLY A 713 0.91 -27.30 -10.02
C GLY A 713 0.79 -25.78 -10.24
N GLU A 714 1.33 -25.02 -9.27
CA GLU A 714 1.74 -23.60 -9.27
C GLU A 714 0.84 -22.50 -9.88
N ASP A 715 0.79 -21.40 -9.13
CA ASP A 715 0.27 -20.09 -9.52
C ASP A 715 0.67 -19.68 -10.96
N ASN A 716 -0.31 -19.37 -11.82
CA ASN A 716 -0.18 -18.33 -12.84
C ASN A 716 -1.50 -18.05 -13.58
N MET A 717 -1.55 -16.86 -14.21
CA MET A 717 -2.69 -16.38 -15.00
C MET A 717 -3.01 -17.23 -16.25
N ASN A 718 -2.11 -18.15 -16.61
CA ASN A 718 -2.24 -19.13 -17.70
C ASN A 718 -3.26 -20.26 -17.43
N ASN A 719 -3.96 -20.26 -16.29
CA ASN A 719 -4.97 -21.29 -16.00
C ASN A 719 -6.24 -21.19 -16.88
N ILE A 720 -6.50 -20.03 -17.52
CA ILE A 720 -7.64 -19.85 -18.43
C ILE A 720 -7.52 -20.77 -19.67
N THR A 721 -6.31 -20.97 -20.22
CA THR A 721 -6.11 -21.88 -21.36
C THR A 721 -6.08 -23.35 -20.94
N LYS A 722 -5.67 -23.65 -19.69
CA LYS A 722 -5.74 -25.01 -19.13
C LYS A 722 -7.19 -25.44 -18.86
N ASP A 723 -8.05 -24.51 -18.42
CA ASP A 723 -9.46 -24.79 -18.11
C ASP A 723 -10.28 -25.28 -19.33
N THR A 724 -9.90 -24.91 -20.56
CA THR A 724 -10.49 -25.47 -21.79
C THR A 724 -10.28 -26.98 -21.88
N ASN A 725 -9.12 -27.50 -21.45
CA ASN A 725 -8.84 -28.93 -21.47
C ASN A 725 -9.72 -29.70 -20.48
N LEU A 726 -10.09 -29.08 -19.36
CA LEU A 726 -11.01 -29.68 -18.39
C LEU A 726 -12.43 -29.79 -18.95
N LEU A 727 -12.89 -28.80 -19.71
CA LEU A 727 -14.18 -28.88 -20.43
C LEU A 727 -14.19 -30.03 -21.45
N VAL A 728 -13.08 -30.24 -22.16
CA VAL A 728 -12.92 -31.37 -23.11
C VAL A 728 -12.95 -32.72 -22.38
N LEU A 729 -12.27 -32.85 -21.23
CA LEU A 729 -12.33 -34.06 -20.39
C LEU A 729 -13.77 -34.39 -19.97
N TYR A 730 -14.57 -33.40 -19.56
CA TYR A 730 -15.98 -33.63 -19.21
C TYR A 730 -16.86 -34.03 -20.40
N GLN A 731 -16.61 -33.50 -21.60
CA GLN A 731 -17.34 -33.93 -22.79
C GLN A 731 -17.01 -35.39 -23.13
N ASN A 732 -15.73 -35.77 -23.07
CA ASN A 732 -15.29 -37.16 -23.28
C ASN A 732 -15.89 -38.13 -22.25
N TYR A 733 -15.96 -37.74 -20.98
CA TYR A 733 -16.61 -38.52 -19.90
C TYR A 733 -18.05 -38.91 -20.26
N ASN A 734 -18.85 -37.95 -20.76
CA ASN A 734 -20.25 -38.22 -21.10
C ASN A 734 -20.38 -39.23 -22.26
N TYR A 735 -19.52 -39.15 -23.28
CA TYR A 735 -19.49 -40.14 -24.37
C TYR A 735 -19.10 -41.55 -23.89
N MET A 736 -18.11 -41.65 -23.00
CA MET A 736 -17.69 -42.94 -22.43
C MET A 736 -18.79 -43.56 -21.57
N PHE A 737 -19.44 -42.77 -20.70
CA PHE A 737 -20.58 -43.25 -19.90
C PHE A 737 -21.68 -43.85 -20.78
N TRP A 738 -22.15 -43.12 -21.80
CA TRP A 738 -23.22 -43.61 -22.68
C TRP A 738 -22.81 -44.87 -23.46
N SER A 739 -21.52 -45.02 -23.79
CA SER A 739 -20.99 -46.21 -24.44
C SER A 739 -21.06 -47.43 -23.52
N ILE A 740 -20.59 -47.29 -22.27
CA ILE A 740 -20.65 -48.38 -21.27
C ILE A 740 -22.11 -48.71 -20.92
N LEU A 741 -22.97 -47.70 -20.73
CA LEU A 741 -24.40 -47.89 -20.45
C LEU A 741 -25.11 -48.66 -21.57
N ALA A 742 -24.87 -48.30 -22.83
CA ALA A 742 -25.49 -48.97 -23.98
C ALA A 742 -25.04 -50.43 -24.11
N ILE A 743 -23.79 -50.73 -23.76
CA ILE A 743 -23.29 -52.11 -23.70
C ILE A 743 -23.94 -52.87 -22.54
N SER A 744 -24.04 -52.26 -21.34
CA SER A 744 -24.69 -52.87 -20.18
C SER A 744 -26.18 -53.16 -20.41
N THR A 745 -26.93 -52.22 -20.99
CA THR A 745 -28.36 -52.45 -21.31
C THR A 745 -28.54 -53.53 -22.36
N MET A 746 -27.72 -53.55 -23.42
CA MET A 746 -27.75 -54.60 -24.43
C MET A 746 -27.56 -55.99 -23.79
N ILE A 747 -26.63 -56.13 -22.84
CA ILE A 747 -26.34 -57.41 -22.20
C ILE A 747 -27.42 -57.83 -21.19
N ILE A 748 -27.97 -56.88 -20.42
CA ILE A 748 -29.11 -57.14 -19.54
C ILE A 748 -30.35 -57.57 -20.35
N SER A 749 -30.63 -56.89 -21.46
CA SER A 749 -31.72 -57.26 -22.38
C SER A 749 -31.52 -58.67 -22.96
N MET A 750 -30.29 -59.02 -23.39
CA MET A 750 -30.00 -60.39 -23.82
C MET A 750 -30.17 -61.43 -22.71
N LYS A 751 -29.84 -61.08 -21.45
CA LYS A 751 -30.09 -61.95 -20.28
C LYS A 751 -31.57 -62.11 -19.94
N MET A 752 -32.40 -61.09 -20.21
CA MET A 752 -33.85 -61.14 -20.02
C MET A 752 -34.57 -61.86 -21.18
N MET A 753 -34.05 -61.76 -22.40
CA MET A 753 -34.56 -62.46 -23.58
C MET A 753 -34.07 -63.91 -23.69
N GLY A 754 -32.97 -64.27 -23.03
CA GLY A 754 -32.41 -65.63 -22.96
C GLY A 754 -33.08 -66.52 -21.91
N LYS A 755 -34.41 -66.45 -21.79
CA LYS A 755 -35.27 -67.34 -21.00
C LYS A 755 -36.13 -68.19 -21.92
#